data_AF-W7L3E7-F1
#
_entry.id   AF-W7L3E7-F1
#
_cell.length_a   1.000
_cell.length_b   1.000
_cell.length_c   1.000
_cell.angle_alpha   90.00
_cell.angle_beta   90.00
_cell.angle_gamma   90.00
#
_symmetry.space_group_name_H-M   'P 1'
#
loop_
_entity.id
_entity.type
_entity.pdbx_description
1 polymer ?
#
loop_
_entity_poly.entity_id
_entity_poly.type
_entity_poly.pdbx_seq_one_letter_code
_entity_poly.pdbx_strand_id
1 'polypeptide(L)'
;MIQGTDKLIIAEYHEGFAAGIAKMWNLSRDSWGGDTSVMTEEQVKTKEENNGNITLYLALDGEEVVGYCGLSEYKEDTGSLYIPLLNVRPDYHGQKIGKMLVLKALQKTIEMGWPRLDLYTWPGNVKAVPLYKKCGFFWEDRDDTTHLMNFIPAVHQTQLLKPVLENLDWYGSSLRDIDVKPDGIKENGFTFYEYKWQSGEVSARVRFERTGRGISLIETNDYLIELCMGHHEVIENEVQNFQLKLVNKTGNPVSFKAEGNNQGRVKSMFEHDLTSESDSVITGQFIVHEGEEPSVWKTHPTLNVKVWVNGEECELRLGLLPKQPAKITGASKGNLRLLNQEAELEMEVENNLEEDTVFHLSFPESDLVELEKREYQIQLHKKERKLMKMPFIVKKHGFYQPEISITALKKIGEELSFTCRSVGMPLKSFGQKFGGESKDYWHICNGISQVNIRKMDFKITAGRNESVNQPFAFFVPKLGKPYSTEFSKAKPLAAEWFTDDTAITFKLVFRSEAFPGILVTLYTSLYGEGLVKIWSELKNEGNKKYENLFLSQPLYHEMQHPYFPLENEVIEFSDVRELGFMEIPGESITENWFFANHNGEPIGFCWPKSAKSNPDGWQFFYQQETGFLAPGDQKVLAPGYLSIGAFRTWEEMQRFAGVTAEAGKIVKNEKALVINIGNPVAKEQGTAEFTLKTYRSSYLNGTIDIFLNEDKKLSANFSQEQELKEFKSNFPIEGMKPISLVKAEITLDSGKTNVKDLLLMPRGKIRIITEEQNGKTVYTMDNGIISFKAAPDFYPGLFSLSYKDREWLDSSFPEPVARGWWNPWAGGMKTVPSQMSVFSLLKEKSTAEFLNVKDSYENEWSALAIHTKAVQHSTWKGLEYTQYFALLPGVPILAHWVKVINAGGKYLLNEKWITDIFLSGGSLKDLKLTLSDKGAESAYQAGVEEQSFVNINGSRISSSRSSEKMYVMKSKDTEFLGAYMSKEAFEVISERKAGPLAKPGFIVFDERSFEGKMLNKLHYLEFR
;
A
#
# COMPACT_ATOMS: atom_id res chain seq x y z
N MET A 1 -34.54 39.04 -22.76
CA MET A 1 -35.53 38.11 -22.19
C MET A 1 -34.92 36.73 -22.17
N ILE A 2 -34.96 36.04 -21.02
CA ILE A 2 -34.69 34.61 -20.89
C ILE A 2 -35.86 34.09 -20.05
N GLN A 3 -36.62 33.12 -20.56
CA GLN A 3 -37.73 32.48 -19.85
C GLN A 3 -37.33 31.03 -19.53
N GLY A 4 -37.76 30.54 -18.36
CA GLY A 4 -37.42 29.20 -17.85
C GLY A 4 -36.54 29.25 -16.61
N THR A 5 -37.09 29.73 -15.48
CA THR A 5 -36.42 29.70 -14.17
C THR A 5 -37.36 29.20 -13.08
N ASP A 6 -37.80 27.95 -13.19
CA ASP A 6 -38.60 27.27 -12.16
C ASP A 6 -37.72 26.40 -11.26
N LYS A 7 -36.90 27.10 -10.46
CA LYS A 7 -36.28 26.65 -9.19
C LYS A 7 -35.65 25.25 -9.16
N LEU A 8 -34.35 25.19 -9.46
CA LEU A 8 -33.43 24.28 -8.76
C LEU A 8 -33.50 24.54 -7.25
N ILE A 9 -33.76 23.51 -6.45
CA ILE A 9 -33.82 23.58 -4.97
C ILE A 9 -32.87 22.57 -4.32
N ILE A 10 -32.49 22.83 -3.06
CA ILE A 10 -31.86 21.82 -2.20
C ILE A 10 -32.90 21.30 -1.21
N ALA A 11 -33.01 19.98 -1.12
CA ALA A 11 -33.81 19.26 -0.14
C ALA A 11 -32.91 18.37 0.73
N GLU A 12 -33.41 17.93 1.89
CA GLU A 12 -32.80 16.85 2.68
C GLU A 12 -33.44 15.50 2.31
N TYR A 13 -32.67 14.41 2.39
CA TYR A 13 -33.13 13.08 1.98
C TYR A 13 -34.25 12.51 2.87
N HIS A 14 -35.18 11.82 2.21
CA HIS A 14 -36.09 10.83 2.78
C HIS A 14 -36.31 9.70 1.76
N GLU A 15 -36.72 8.51 2.20
CA GLU A 15 -36.84 7.30 1.35
C GLU A 15 -37.57 7.50 0.01
N GLY A 16 -38.58 8.37 -0.05
CA GLY A 16 -39.30 8.71 -1.29
C GLY A 16 -38.42 9.26 -2.43
N PHE A 17 -37.19 9.72 -2.15
CA PHE A 17 -36.23 10.13 -3.17
C PHE A 17 -35.31 9.01 -3.67
N ALA A 18 -35.36 7.80 -3.10
CA ALA A 18 -34.43 6.71 -3.40
C ALA A 18 -34.44 6.31 -4.89
N ALA A 19 -35.61 6.31 -5.54
CA ALA A 19 -35.74 6.03 -6.98
C ALA A 19 -35.06 7.12 -7.84
N GLY A 20 -35.22 8.39 -7.45
CA GLY A 20 -34.56 9.52 -8.11
C GLY A 20 -33.04 9.49 -7.93
N ILE A 21 -32.56 9.17 -6.73
CA ILE A 21 -31.13 8.97 -6.45
C ILE A 21 -30.56 7.82 -7.28
N ALA A 22 -31.25 6.68 -7.38
CA ALA A 22 -30.83 5.55 -8.21
C ALA A 22 -30.70 5.94 -9.69
N LYS A 23 -31.72 6.61 -10.25
CA LYS A 23 -31.70 7.18 -11.61
C LYS A 23 -30.52 8.15 -11.81
N MET A 24 -30.28 9.02 -10.83
CA MET A 24 -29.20 10.02 -10.86
C MET A 24 -27.81 9.38 -10.85
N TRP A 25 -27.59 8.32 -10.07
CA TRP A 25 -26.34 7.53 -10.12
C TRP A 25 -26.15 6.83 -11.47
N ASN A 26 -27.19 6.18 -11.99
CA ASN A 26 -27.16 5.49 -13.29
C ASN A 26 -26.85 6.42 -14.46
N LEU A 27 -27.24 7.69 -14.37
CA LEU A 27 -26.90 8.74 -15.35
C LEU A 27 -25.54 9.41 -15.10
N SER A 28 -24.90 9.15 -13.96
CA SER A 28 -23.61 9.75 -13.56
C SER A 28 -22.40 8.85 -13.75
N ARG A 29 -22.59 7.53 -13.95
CA ARG A 29 -21.56 6.49 -14.12
C ARG A 29 -20.34 6.90 -14.97
N ASP A 30 -20.54 7.65 -16.05
CA ASP A 30 -19.44 8.06 -16.95
C ASP A 30 -18.49 9.12 -16.37
N SER A 31 -18.84 9.74 -15.23
CA SER A 31 -17.93 10.57 -14.42
C SER A 31 -17.26 9.79 -13.28
N TRP A 32 -17.54 8.49 -13.16
CA TRP A 32 -17.04 7.55 -12.15
C TRP A 32 -16.55 6.27 -12.85
N GLY A 33 -15.51 6.41 -13.70
CA GLY A 33 -14.87 5.33 -14.47
C GLY A 33 -15.67 4.75 -15.65
N GLY A 34 -16.99 4.62 -15.51
CA GLY A 34 -17.91 4.21 -16.57
C GLY A 34 -18.44 2.78 -16.49
N ASP A 35 -18.26 2.09 -15.35
CA ASP A 35 -18.79 0.75 -15.02
C ASP A 35 -20.25 0.52 -15.50
N THR A 36 -20.57 -0.73 -15.87
CA THR A 36 -21.88 -1.16 -16.39
C THR A 36 -22.92 -1.57 -15.35
N SER A 37 -22.61 -1.57 -14.05
CA SER A 37 -23.62 -1.83 -13.01
C SER A 37 -24.76 -0.81 -13.02
N VAL A 38 -25.90 -1.20 -12.44
CA VAL A 38 -27.12 -0.40 -12.34
C VAL A 38 -27.59 -0.36 -10.90
N MET A 39 -27.65 0.84 -10.34
CA MET A 39 -28.21 1.13 -9.02
C MET A 39 -29.74 1.05 -9.07
N THR A 40 -30.35 0.34 -8.12
CA THR A 40 -31.81 0.25 -7.94
C THR A 40 -32.28 1.09 -6.76
N GLU A 41 -33.58 1.39 -6.70
CA GLU A 41 -34.21 2.10 -5.58
C GLU A 41 -33.93 1.40 -4.24
N GLU A 42 -34.07 0.07 -4.20
CA GLU A 42 -33.90 -0.71 -2.97
C GLU A 42 -32.45 -0.70 -2.49
N GLN A 43 -31.48 -0.82 -3.40
CA GLN A 43 -30.06 -0.64 -3.07
C GLN A 43 -29.77 0.75 -2.52
N VAL A 44 -30.44 1.80 -2.99
CA VAL A 44 -30.31 3.15 -2.40
C VAL A 44 -30.91 3.19 -0.99
N LYS A 45 -32.10 2.62 -0.75
CA LYS A 45 -32.68 2.57 0.60
C LYS A 45 -31.74 1.87 1.58
N THR A 46 -31.32 0.65 1.27
CA THR A 46 -30.38 -0.11 2.13
C THR A 46 -29.06 0.64 2.31
N LYS A 47 -28.53 1.29 1.26
CA LYS A 47 -27.28 2.06 1.35
C LYS A 47 -27.44 3.26 2.29
N GLU A 48 -28.46 4.09 2.11
CA GLU A 48 -28.61 5.33 2.88
C GLU A 48 -29.14 5.09 4.30
N GLU A 49 -29.92 4.02 4.55
CA GLU A 49 -30.25 3.52 5.90
C GLU A 49 -28.99 3.15 6.69
N ASN A 50 -28.00 2.55 6.03
CA ASN A 50 -26.73 2.15 6.63
C ASN A 50 -25.63 3.23 6.53
N ASN A 51 -25.96 4.44 6.05
CA ASN A 51 -24.98 5.50 5.82
C ASN A 51 -24.83 6.40 7.05
N GLY A 52 -23.59 6.60 7.51
CA GLY A 52 -23.25 7.43 8.67
C GLY A 52 -23.30 8.94 8.42
N ASN A 53 -24.25 9.42 7.61
CA ASN A 53 -24.45 10.84 7.34
C ASN A 53 -25.21 11.51 8.50
N ILE A 54 -24.74 12.69 8.91
CA ILE A 54 -25.48 13.65 9.74
C ILE A 54 -26.62 14.26 8.91
N THR A 55 -26.38 14.51 7.62
CA THR A 55 -27.39 14.99 6.67
C THR A 55 -27.01 14.56 5.25
N LEU A 56 -27.99 14.27 4.41
CA LEU A 56 -27.80 14.08 2.96
C LEU A 56 -28.61 15.13 2.22
N TYR A 57 -27.90 16.02 1.51
CA TYR A 57 -28.49 17.05 0.66
C TYR A 57 -28.67 16.55 -0.76
N LEU A 58 -29.86 16.78 -1.32
CA LEU A 58 -30.20 16.52 -2.72
C LEU A 58 -30.44 17.83 -3.45
N ALA A 59 -29.96 17.94 -4.69
CA ALA A 59 -30.38 19.00 -5.60
C ALA A 59 -31.50 18.46 -6.50
N LEU A 60 -32.62 19.17 -6.54
CA LEU A 60 -33.82 18.79 -7.31
C LEU A 60 -34.07 19.82 -8.41
N ASP A 61 -34.42 19.35 -9.60
CA ASP A 61 -35.00 20.14 -10.70
C ASP A 61 -36.45 19.67 -10.90
N GLY A 62 -37.42 20.43 -10.41
CA GLY A 62 -38.78 19.94 -10.18
C GLY A 62 -38.77 18.73 -9.22
N GLU A 63 -39.18 17.56 -9.73
CA GLU A 63 -39.16 16.28 -9.00
C GLU A 63 -37.90 15.43 -9.29
N GLU A 64 -37.06 15.82 -10.26
CA GLU A 64 -35.87 15.05 -10.66
C GLU A 64 -34.70 15.31 -9.70
N VAL A 65 -34.13 14.25 -9.12
CA VAL A 65 -32.84 14.34 -8.42
C VAL A 65 -31.71 14.53 -9.44
N VAL A 66 -30.99 15.64 -9.34
CA VAL A 66 -29.88 16.02 -10.25
C VAL A 66 -28.54 16.21 -9.54
N GLY A 67 -28.52 16.18 -8.21
CA GLY A 67 -27.29 16.19 -7.42
C GLY A 67 -27.47 15.63 -6.01
N TYR A 68 -26.35 15.27 -5.39
CA TYR A 68 -26.26 14.53 -4.13
C TYR A 68 -25.02 15.01 -3.36
N CYS A 69 -25.14 15.31 -2.07
CA CYS A 69 -24.03 15.65 -1.19
C CYS A 69 -24.25 15.11 0.23
N GLY A 70 -23.50 14.09 0.62
CA GLY A 70 -23.47 13.64 2.02
C GLY A 70 -22.69 14.62 2.90
N LEU A 71 -23.03 14.65 4.19
CA LEU A 71 -22.30 15.31 5.25
C LEU A 71 -22.26 14.38 6.46
N SER A 72 -21.06 13.99 6.92
CA SER A 72 -20.85 13.14 8.10
C SER A 72 -19.86 13.78 9.07
N GLU A 73 -19.63 13.14 10.22
CA GLU A 73 -18.42 13.39 11.01
C GLU A 73 -17.18 12.83 10.28
N TYR A 74 -16.02 13.45 10.47
CA TYR A 74 -14.72 12.95 10.03
C TYR A 74 -14.21 11.86 11.00
N LYS A 75 -13.59 10.78 10.51
CA LYS A 75 -13.35 9.57 11.33
C LYS A 75 -11.88 9.36 11.69
N GLU A 76 -10.98 10.05 11.00
CA GLU A 76 -9.54 9.89 11.09
C GLU A 76 -8.92 10.89 12.09
N ASP A 77 -9.59 12.01 12.37
CA ASP A 77 -9.22 13.05 13.34
C ASP A 77 -10.44 13.74 13.97
N THR A 78 -10.26 14.45 15.07
CA THR A 78 -11.33 15.19 15.75
C THR A 78 -11.63 16.56 15.13
N GLY A 79 -12.75 17.17 15.54
CA GLY A 79 -13.04 18.59 15.27
C GLY A 79 -13.27 18.94 13.80
N SER A 80 -13.76 17.99 12.99
CA SER A 80 -14.12 18.25 11.59
C SER A 80 -15.35 17.46 11.16
N LEU A 81 -16.18 18.09 10.32
CA LEU A 81 -17.15 17.37 9.51
C LEU A 81 -16.51 16.95 8.18
N TYR A 82 -17.18 16.08 7.44
CA TYR A 82 -16.66 15.46 6.23
C TYR A 82 -17.72 15.41 5.13
N ILE A 83 -17.35 15.66 3.87
CA ILE A 83 -18.17 15.36 2.69
C ILE A 83 -17.74 13.98 2.16
N PRO A 84 -18.42 12.87 2.53
CA PRO A 84 -18.05 11.54 2.03
C PRO A 84 -18.29 11.35 0.54
N LEU A 85 -19.25 12.08 -0.04
CA LEU A 85 -19.61 11.91 -1.45
C LEU A 85 -20.38 13.14 -1.96
N LEU A 86 -19.85 13.79 -2.99
CA LEU A 86 -20.54 14.80 -3.80
C LEU A 86 -20.69 14.26 -5.23
N ASN A 87 -21.89 14.35 -5.79
CA ASN A 87 -22.13 14.09 -7.21
C ASN A 87 -23.16 15.06 -7.80
N VAL A 88 -23.00 15.38 -9.08
CA VAL A 88 -23.96 16.14 -9.89
C VAL A 88 -24.05 15.47 -11.25
N ARG A 89 -25.26 15.30 -11.77
CA ARG A 89 -25.53 14.63 -13.04
C ARG A 89 -24.76 15.32 -14.19
N PRO A 90 -24.09 14.59 -15.11
CA PRO A 90 -23.19 15.19 -16.11
C PRO A 90 -23.85 16.25 -17.02
N ASP A 91 -25.13 16.07 -17.34
CA ASP A 91 -25.97 17.01 -18.10
C ASP A 91 -26.29 18.32 -17.32
N TYR A 92 -26.06 18.33 -16.01
CA TYR A 92 -26.21 19.48 -15.11
C TYR A 92 -24.87 20.11 -14.69
N HIS A 93 -23.75 19.68 -15.27
CA HIS A 93 -22.44 20.32 -15.04
C HIS A 93 -22.43 21.76 -15.59
N GLY A 94 -21.62 22.64 -14.99
CA GLY A 94 -21.60 24.07 -15.30
C GLY A 94 -22.74 24.88 -14.64
N GLN A 95 -23.88 24.27 -14.30
CA GLN A 95 -25.05 24.95 -13.71
C GLN A 95 -24.90 25.36 -12.22
N LYS A 96 -23.67 25.38 -11.69
CA LYS A 96 -23.32 25.76 -10.29
C LYS A 96 -23.97 24.91 -9.17
N ILE A 97 -24.71 23.84 -9.47
CA ILE A 97 -25.35 22.97 -8.46
C ILE A 97 -24.34 22.41 -7.44
N GLY A 98 -23.15 21.97 -7.89
CA GLY A 98 -22.09 21.50 -6.98
C GLY A 98 -21.60 22.59 -6.00
N LYS A 99 -21.60 23.87 -6.41
CA LYS A 99 -21.33 25.00 -5.51
C LYS A 99 -22.43 25.12 -4.46
N MET A 100 -23.70 25.05 -4.88
CA MET A 100 -24.84 25.18 -3.96
C MET A 100 -24.82 24.08 -2.89
N LEU A 101 -24.55 22.83 -3.28
CA LEU A 101 -24.44 21.69 -2.37
C LEU A 101 -23.26 21.85 -1.38
N VAL A 102 -22.05 22.14 -1.88
CA VAL A 102 -20.86 22.32 -1.02
C VAL A 102 -21.03 23.51 -0.06
N LEU A 103 -21.62 24.62 -0.52
CA LEU A 103 -21.92 25.75 0.36
C LEU A 103 -23.02 25.43 1.39
N LYS A 104 -23.99 24.58 1.08
CA LYS A 104 -24.99 24.16 2.08
C LYS A 104 -24.38 23.24 3.15
N ALA A 105 -23.49 22.33 2.76
CA ALA A 105 -22.70 21.55 3.71
C ALA A 105 -21.85 22.46 4.61
N LEU A 106 -21.14 23.44 4.04
CA LEU A 106 -20.31 24.39 4.78
C LEU A 106 -21.14 25.29 5.72
N GLN A 107 -22.32 25.75 5.27
CA GLN A 107 -23.28 26.46 6.11
C GLN A 107 -23.68 25.62 7.33
N LYS A 108 -23.98 24.33 7.12
CA LYS A 108 -24.34 23.40 8.21
C LYS A 108 -23.19 23.18 9.19
N THR A 109 -21.93 23.11 8.71
CA THR A 109 -20.73 23.06 9.56
C THR A 109 -20.62 24.29 10.46
N ILE A 110 -20.86 25.49 9.92
CA ILE A 110 -20.88 26.75 10.67
C ILE A 110 -22.02 26.75 11.71
N GLU A 111 -23.25 26.42 11.29
CA GLU A 111 -24.44 26.34 12.15
C GLU A 111 -24.26 25.37 13.33
N MET A 112 -23.53 24.28 13.12
CA MET A 112 -23.25 23.26 14.14
C MET A 112 -22.02 23.56 15.00
N GLY A 113 -21.31 24.69 14.78
CA GLY A 113 -20.15 25.09 15.59
C GLY A 113 -18.88 24.26 15.38
N TRP A 114 -18.76 23.53 14.26
CA TRP A 114 -17.55 22.78 13.93
C TRP A 114 -16.53 23.68 13.24
N PRO A 115 -15.23 23.64 13.59
CA PRO A 115 -14.24 24.59 13.05
C PRO A 115 -13.75 24.25 11.63
N ARG A 116 -14.03 23.03 11.14
CA ARG A 116 -13.44 22.48 9.91
C ARG A 116 -14.41 21.58 9.15
N LEU A 117 -14.26 21.56 7.82
CA LEU A 117 -14.95 20.64 6.91
C LEU A 117 -13.94 20.05 5.92
N ASP A 118 -13.86 18.72 5.84
CA ASP A 118 -12.91 17.99 5.01
C ASP A 118 -13.58 17.26 3.84
N LEU A 119 -12.79 16.89 2.83
CA LEU A 119 -13.17 15.90 1.81
C LEU A 119 -11.94 15.19 1.24
N TYR A 120 -12.14 14.01 0.66
CA TYR A 120 -11.16 13.32 -0.17
C TYR A 120 -11.58 13.36 -1.65
N THR A 121 -10.61 13.35 -2.55
CA THR A 121 -10.84 13.06 -3.97
C THR A 121 -9.58 12.42 -4.59
N TRP A 122 -9.43 12.46 -5.91
CA TRP A 122 -8.25 11.99 -6.63
C TRP A 122 -7.57 13.16 -7.35
N PRO A 123 -6.25 13.12 -7.57
CA PRO A 123 -5.52 14.29 -8.07
C PRO A 123 -5.92 14.65 -9.52
N GLY A 124 -6.37 13.67 -10.31
CA GLY A 124 -6.93 13.87 -11.65
C GLY A 124 -8.30 14.54 -11.72
N ASN A 125 -8.95 14.86 -10.58
CA ASN A 125 -10.28 15.48 -10.57
C ASN A 125 -10.28 16.99 -10.91
N VAL A 126 -9.82 17.31 -12.11
CA VAL A 126 -9.69 18.68 -12.65
C VAL A 126 -11.00 19.47 -12.71
N LYS A 127 -12.16 18.79 -12.64
CA LYS A 127 -13.48 19.45 -12.58
C LYS A 127 -13.87 19.84 -11.16
N ALA A 128 -13.66 18.97 -10.17
CA ALA A 128 -14.13 19.22 -8.80
C ALA A 128 -13.09 19.96 -7.94
N VAL A 129 -11.79 19.76 -8.13
CA VAL A 129 -10.76 20.45 -7.33
C VAL A 129 -10.88 21.99 -7.43
N PRO A 130 -11.07 22.63 -8.60
CA PRO A 130 -11.30 24.07 -8.67
C PRO A 130 -12.57 24.53 -7.92
N LEU A 131 -13.63 23.72 -7.96
CA LEU A 131 -14.88 23.98 -7.24
C LEU A 131 -14.65 23.96 -5.73
N TYR A 132 -14.05 22.90 -5.20
CA TYR A 132 -13.72 22.77 -3.78
C TYR A 132 -12.83 23.93 -3.33
N LYS A 133 -11.77 24.22 -4.09
CA LYS A 133 -10.85 25.32 -3.78
C LYS A 133 -11.55 26.69 -3.75
N LYS A 134 -12.42 27.01 -4.71
CA LYS A 134 -13.15 28.29 -4.68
C LYS A 134 -14.25 28.34 -3.59
N CYS A 135 -14.71 27.19 -3.10
CA CYS A 135 -15.52 27.08 -1.88
C CYS A 135 -14.69 27.15 -0.57
N GLY A 136 -13.39 27.41 -0.62
CA GLY A 136 -12.53 27.65 0.54
C GLY A 136 -11.65 26.47 0.97
N PHE A 137 -11.72 25.31 0.32
CA PHE A 137 -10.84 24.18 0.65
C PHE A 137 -9.39 24.44 0.22
N PHE A 138 -8.42 23.79 0.88
CA PHE A 138 -7.01 23.68 0.49
C PHE A 138 -6.62 22.22 0.33
N TRP A 139 -5.86 21.87 -0.71
CA TRP A 139 -5.34 20.52 -0.95
C TRP A 139 -4.01 20.32 -0.20
N GLU A 140 -3.90 19.25 0.60
CA GLU A 140 -2.70 18.86 1.32
C GLU A 140 -1.57 18.30 0.41
N ASP A 141 -0.32 18.80 0.54
CA ASP A 141 0.87 18.26 -0.17
C ASP A 141 1.31 16.95 0.47
N ARG A 142 0.74 15.85 -0.02
CA ARG A 142 0.93 14.48 0.46
C ARG A 142 1.04 13.49 -0.70
N ASP A 143 1.88 12.48 -0.51
CA ASP A 143 2.12 11.42 -1.49
C ASP A 143 1.11 10.26 -1.41
N ASP A 144 0.42 10.10 -0.28
CA ASP A 144 -0.44 8.96 0.05
C ASP A 144 -1.94 9.20 -0.17
N THR A 145 -2.38 10.45 -0.31
CA THR A 145 -3.81 10.79 -0.52
C THR A 145 -4.00 12.21 -1.08
N THR A 146 -5.14 12.45 -1.74
CA THR A 146 -5.61 13.80 -2.11
C THR A 146 -6.68 14.25 -1.11
N HIS A 147 -6.19 14.74 0.03
CA HIS A 147 -6.99 15.30 1.14
C HIS A 147 -7.20 16.80 0.95
N LEU A 148 -8.42 17.29 1.18
CA LEU A 148 -8.77 18.71 1.13
C LEU A 148 -9.45 19.16 2.43
N MET A 149 -8.97 20.27 3.01
CA MET A 149 -9.45 20.84 4.28
C MET A 149 -10.01 22.26 4.11
N ASN A 150 -11.12 22.59 4.76
CA ASN A 150 -11.74 23.92 4.73
C ASN A 150 -11.85 24.52 6.13
N PHE A 151 -11.28 25.71 6.31
CA PHE A 151 -11.17 26.43 7.59
C PHE A 151 -12.07 27.69 7.66
N ILE A 152 -12.90 27.93 6.64
CA ILE A 152 -13.95 28.98 6.69
C ILE A 152 -14.85 28.86 7.94
N PRO A 153 -15.18 27.67 8.48
CA PRO A 153 -16.01 27.61 9.69
C PRO A 153 -15.33 28.22 10.93
N ALA A 154 -14.03 27.94 11.15
CA ALA A 154 -13.23 28.58 12.19
C ALA A 154 -13.12 30.12 12.00
N VAL A 155 -13.06 30.59 10.75
CA VAL A 155 -13.09 32.03 10.42
C VAL A 155 -14.39 32.69 10.90
N HIS A 156 -15.55 32.08 10.66
CA HIS A 156 -16.85 32.58 11.14
C HIS A 156 -17.03 32.48 12.67
N GLN A 157 -16.37 31.52 13.31
CA GLN A 157 -16.43 31.32 14.77
C GLN A 157 -15.49 32.27 15.53
N THR A 158 -14.45 32.79 14.87
CA THR A 158 -13.48 33.71 15.47
C THR A 158 -14.09 35.08 15.70
N GLN A 159 -14.29 35.45 16.97
CA GLN A 159 -14.93 36.71 17.40
C GLN A 159 -14.27 37.94 16.76
N LEU A 160 -12.94 38.01 16.80
CA LEU A 160 -12.13 39.11 16.23
C LEU A 160 -12.36 39.36 14.71
N LEU A 161 -12.88 38.38 13.96
CA LEU A 161 -13.13 38.50 12.51
C LEU A 161 -14.57 38.91 12.15
N LYS A 162 -15.51 38.94 13.11
CA LYS A 162 -16.93 39.23 12.82
C LYS A 162 -17.18 40.60 12.18
N PRO A 163 -16.59 41.72 12.64
CA PRO A 163 -16.81 43.04 12.02
C PRO A 163 -16.38 43.12 10.55
N VAL A 164 -15.36 42.34 10.17
CA VAL A 164 -14.93 42.20 8.78
C VAL A 164 -15.98 41.41 7.98
N LEU A 165 -16.42 40.26 8.50
CA LEU A 165 -17.35 39.36 7.82
C LEU A 165 -18.75 39.96 7.63
N GLU A 166 -19.18 40.89 8.49
CA GLU A 166 -20.41 41.68 8.29
C GLU A 166 -20.40 42.49 6.98
N ASN A 167 -19.22 42.89 6.50
CA ASN A 167 -19.03 43.78 5.35
C ASN A 167 -18.35 43.08 4.15
N LEU A 168 -18.14 41.76 4.21
CA LEU A 168 -17.29 41.03 3.28
C LEU A 168 -17.86 39.64 2.90
N ASP A 169 -18.20 39.45 1.63
CA ASP A 169 -18.52 38.13 1.08
C ASP A 169 -17.24 37.32 0.92
N TRP A 170 -16.95 36.43 1.87
CA TRP A 170 -15.76 35.58 1.86
C TRP A 170 -15.65 34.70 0.59
N TYR A 171 -16.74 34.40 -0.11
CA TYR A 171 -16.72 33.62 -1.36
C TYR A 171 -16.40 34.52 -2.56
N GLY A 172 -17.17 35.60 -2.72
CA GLY A 172 -17.05 36.55 -3.82
C GLY A 172 -15.75 37.34 -3.79
N SER A 173 -15.44 37.95 -2.64
CA SER A 173 -14.29 38.84 -2.40
C SER A 173 -12.95 38.11 -2.24
N SER A 174 -12.90 36.77 -2.36
CA SER A 174 -11.66 36.01 -2.20
C SER A 174 -10.70 36.17 -3.38
N LEU A 175 -9.51 36.68 -3.08
CA LEU A 175 -8.40 36.96 -4.00
C LEU A 175 -7.48 35.74 -4.25
N ARG A 176 -7.91 34.52 -3.90
CA ARG A 176 -7.05 33.34 -3.92
C ARG A 176 -7.04 32.68 -5.30
N ASP A 177 -5.83 32.42 -5.83
CA ASP A 177 -5.63 31.63 -7.05
C ASP A 177 -6.11 30.17 -6.86
N ILE A 178 -6.52 29.53 -7.98
CA ILE A 178 -7.24 28.25 -7.99
C ILE A 178 -6.55 27.26 -8.96
N ASP A 179 -5.39 26.75 -8.56
CA ASP A 179 -4.64 25.74 -9.32
C ASP A 179 -5.03 24.30 -8.95
N VAL A 180 -4.92 23.36 -9.89
CA VAL A 180 -5.12 21.90 -9.65
C VAL A 180 -3.80 21.21 -9.29
N LYS A 181 -3.25 21.62 -8.15
CA LYS A 181 -2.05 21.07 -7.48
C LYS A 181 -2.21 21.22 -5.95
N PRO A 182 -1.38 20.58 -5.10
CA PRO A 182 -1.39 20.85 -3.66
C PRO A 182 -1.18 22.34 -3.31
N ASP A 183 -1.82 22.79 -2.24
CA ASP A 183 -1.71 24.16 -1.70
C ASP A 183 -0.69 24.25 -0.55
N GLY A 184 -0.28 25.47 -0.23
CA GLY A 184 0.43 25.80 1.02
C GLY A 184 1.74 26.54 0.79
N ILE A 185 2.02 27.49 1.69
CA ILE A 185 3.30 28.21 1.74
C ILE A 185 4.18 27.51 2.77
N LYS A 186 5.42 27.15 2.41
CA LYS A 186 6.35 26.45 3.30
C LYS A 186 7.37 27.42 3.88
N GLU A 187 7.29 27.63 5.19
CA GLU A 187 8.14 28.55 5.96
C GLU A 187 8.56 27.81 7.24
N ASN A 188 9.86 27.80 7.60
CA ASN A 188 10.38 27.18 8.84
C ASN A 188 9.96 25.71 9.08
N GLY A 189 9.70 24.95 8.00
CA GLY A 189 9.20 23.56 8.06
C GLY A 189 7.68 23.44 8.23
N PHE A 190 6.99 24.50 8.65
CA PHE A 190 5.53 24.55 8.69
C PHE A 190 4.96 24.56 7.26
N THR A 191 3.66 24.29 7.15
CA THR A 191 2.90 24.53 5.92
C THR A 191 1.70 25.41 6.26
N PHE A 192 1.61 26.58 5.65
CA PHE A 192 0.59 27.58 5.91
C PHE A 192 -0.42 27.70 4.78
N TYR A 193 -1.69 27.69 5.13
CA TYR A 193 -2.82 27.96 4.24
C TYR A 193 -3.31 29.37 4.46
N GLU A 194 -3.43 30.18 3.41
CA GLU A 194 -3.74 31.61 3.53
C GLU A 194 -5.01 31.96 2.74
N TYR A 195 -6.00 32.52 3.44
CA TYR A 195 -7.12 33.23 2.83
C TYR A 195 -6.76 34.71 2.69
N LYS A 196 -7.15 35.30 1.56
CA LYS A 196 -7.08 36.75 1.29
C LYS A 196 -8.41 37.21 0.73
N TRP A 197 -8.90 38.33 1.22
CA TRP A 197 -10.13 38.96 0.75
C TRP A 197 -9.99 40.47 0.65
N GLN A 198 -10.69 41.06 -0.33
CA GLN A 198 -10.86 42.50 -0.44
C GLN A 198 -12.24 42.86 -0.99
N SER A 199 -12.92 43.79 -0.34
CA SER A 199 -14.26 44.27 -0.68
C SER A 199 -14.29 45.79 -0.52
N GLY A 200 -14.07 46.52 -1.62
CA GLY A 200 -13.84 47.97 -1.55
C GLY A 200 -12.61 48.30 -0.70
N GLU A 201 -12.82 49.07 0.36
CA GLU A 201 -11.78 49.43 1.33
C GLU A 201 -11.53 48.34 2.40
N VAL A 202 -12.47 47.41 2.62
CA VAL A 202 -12.32 46.34 3.62
C VAL A 202 -11.38 45.26 3.08
N SER A 203 -10.30 44.96 3.79
CA SER A 203 -9.40 43.85 3.49
C SER A 203 -9.13 42.98 4.71
N ALA A 204 -8.89 41.70 4.47
CA ALA A 204 -8.41 40.78 5.51
C ALA A 204 -7.58 39.63 4.93
N ARG A 205 -6.63 39.17 5.73
CA ARG A 205 -5.79 37.99 5.49
C ARG A 205 -5.77 37.13 6.74
N VAL A 206 -6.09 35.84 6.59
CA VAL A 206 -6.08 34.87 7.70
C VAL A 206 -5.30 33.64 7.27
N ARG A 207 -4.35 33.24 8.13
CA ARG A 207 -3.43 32.13 7.88
C ARG A 207 -3.71 31.01 8.87
N PHE A 208 -3.73 29.77 8.39
CA PHE A 208 -3.86 28.54 9.18
C PHE A 208 -2.59 27.70 9.05
N GLU A 209 -2.17 27.06 10.15
CA GLU A 209 -1.10 26.05 10.12
C GLU A 209 -1.71 24.66 9.88
N ARG A 210 -1.13 23.91 8.92
CA ARG A 210 -1.62 22.61 8.43
C ARG A 210 -1.77 21.56 9.54
N THR A 211 -0.78 21.38 10.41
CA THR A 211 -0.74 20.24 11.34
C THR A 211 -1.54 20.45 12.62
N GLY A 212 -1.59 21.69 13.12
CA GLY A 212 -2.37 22.10 14.29
C GLY A 212 -3.80 22.56 13.95
N ARG A 213 -4.10 22.71 12.66
CA ARG A 213 -5.45 22.94 12.09
C ARG A 213 -6.13 24.20 12.65
N GLY A 214 -5.34 25.22 12.99
CA GLY A 214 -5.79 26.48 13.62
C GLY A 214 -5.07 27.70 13.06
N ILE A 215 -5.55 28.88 13.46
CA ILE A 215 -5.12 30.18 12.93
C ILE A 215 -3.71 30.53 13.44
N SER A 216 -2.76 30.83 12.55
CA SER A 216 -1.43 31.34 12.93
C SER A 216 -1.28 32.86 12.76
N LEU A 217 -2.11 33.48 11.91
CA LEU A 217 -2.13 34.94 11.71
C LEU A 217 -3.54 35.45 11.39
N ILE A 218 -3.85 36.63 11.93
CA ILE A 218 -4.98 37.47 11.51
C ILE A 218 -4.43 38.84 11.14
N GLU A 219 -4.78 39.32 9.95
CA GLU A 219 -4.50 40.67 9.48
C GLU A 219 -5.79 41.32 8.96
N THR A 220 -6.01 42.56 9.38
CA THR A 220 -7.11 43.44 8.96
C THR A 220 -6.54 44.76 8.43
N ASN A 221 -7.41 45.73 8.14
CA ASN A 221 -7.01 47.11 7.90
C ASN A 221 -6.34 47.76 9.13
N ASP A 222 -6.70 47.34 10.34
CA ASP A 222 -6.38 48.01 11.60
C ASP A 222 -5.12 47.45 12.29
N TYR A 223 -4.90 46.14 12.16
CA TYR A 223 -3.77 45.46 12.82
C TYR A 223 -3.36 44.18 12.08
N LEU A 224 -2.21 43.64 12.45
CA LEU A 224 -1.81 42.26 12.21
C LEU A 224 -1.36 41.63 13.53
N ILE A 225 -1.82 40.41 13.80
CA ILE A 225 -1.35 39.54 14.88
C ILE A 225 -0.84 38.22 14.28
N GLU A 226 0.35 37.79 14.68
CA GLU A 226 1.01 36.59 14.13
C GLU A 226 1.77 35.81 15.21
N LEU A 227 1.51 34.50 15.27
CA LEU A 227 2.27 33.55 16.09
C LEU A 227 3.37 32.90 15.23
N CYS A 228 4.62 33.11 15.63
CA CYS A 228 5.83 32.72 14.91
C CYS A 228 6.70 31.76 15.72
N MET A 229 7.35 30.84 15.02
CA MET A 229 8.37 29.93 15.56
C MET A 229 9.51 29.70 14.56
N GLY A 230 10.68 29.33 15.07
CA GLY A 230 11.87 29.03 14.24
C GLY A 230 11.77 27.72 13.44
N HIS A 231 11.10 26.70 13.99
CA HIS A 231 11.01 25.36 13.39
C HIS A 231 9.66 24.68 13.70
N HIS A 232 9.13 23.90 12.75
CA HIS A 232 7.98 23.00 12.97
C HIS A 232 8.35 21.74 13.75
N GLU A 233 9.51 21.18 13.46
CA GLU A 233 10.10 20.09 14.24
C GLU A 233 10.64 20.66 15.56
N VAL A 234 10.25 20.07 16.68
CA VAL A 234 10.70 20.48 18.03
C VAL A 234 11.28 19.29 18.77
N ILE A 235 12.32 19.52 19.56
CA ILE A 235 12.96 18.45 20.33
C ILE A 235 12.25 18.30 21.67
N GLU A 236 11.97 17.05 22.03
CA GLU A 236 11.26 16.71 23.27
C GLU A 236 12.10 17.06 24.51
N ASN A 237 11.42 17.58 25.53
CA ASN A 237 11.98 18.07 26.79
C ASN A 237 12.97 19.26 26.68
N GLU A 238 13.18 19.84 25.50
CA GLU A 238 13.87 21.13 25.35
C GLU A 238 12.92 22.33 25.55
N VAL A 239 13.46 23.44 26.07
CA VAL A 239 12.75 24.73 26.11
C VAL A 239 12.84 25.41 24.74
N GLN A 240 11.69 25.59 24.12
CA GLN A 240 11.53 26.21 22.80
C GLN A 240 11.01 27.65 22.94
N ASN A 241 11.47 28.54 22.06
CA ASN A 241 11.05 29.94 22.02
C ASN A 241 10.04 30.17 20.89
N PHE A 242 9.04 31.01 21.14
CA PHE A 242 8.11 31.53 20.13
C PHE A 242 8.03 33.05 20.18
N GLN A 243 7.55 33.65 19.10
CA GLN A 243 7.30 35.10 19.00
C GLN A 243 5.84 35.36 18.67
N LEU A 244 5.28 36.38 19.31
CA LEU A 244 3.95 36.91 19.04
C LEU A 244 4.11 38.35 18.56
N LYS A 245 3.83 38.59 17.29
CA LYS A 245 3.93 39.91 16.66
C LYS A 245 2.58 40.61 16.72
N LEU A 246 2.60 41.90 17.04
CA LEU A 246 1.51 42.84 16.87
C LEU A 246 2.01 43.99 15.97
N VAL A 247 1.27 44.31 14.92
CA VAL A 247 1.50 45.48 14.07
C VAL A 247 0.27 46.37 14.15
N ASN A 248 0.45 47.67 14.44
CA ASN A 248 -0.66 48.61 14.63
C ASN A 248 -0.73 49.57 13.43
N LYS A 249 -1.82 49.46 12.65
CA LYS A 249 -2.03 50.25 11.43
C LYS A 249 -2.92 51.48 11.65
N THR A 250 -3.60 51.57 12.80
CA THR A 250 -4.57 52.64 13.10
C THR A 250 -3.92 53.96 13.53
N GLY A 251 -2.70 53.92 14.05
CA GLY A 251 -2.05 55.07 14.71
C GLY A 251 -2.69 55.48 16.04
N ASN A 252 -3.62 54.68 16.60
CA ASN A 252 -4.25 54.90 17.90
C ASN A 252 -3.80 53.79 18.88
N PRO A 253 -3.86 54.01 20.21
CA PRO A 253 -3.50 52.98 21.18
C PRO A 253 -4.38 51.73 21.05
N VAL A 254 -3.76 50.55 20.95
CA VAL A 254 -4.42 49.25 20.95
C VAL A 254 -4.12 48.51 22.25
N SER A 255 -5.16 48.04 22.94
CA SER A 255 -5.04 47.17 24.11
C SER A 255 -4.84 45.72 23.65
N PHE A 256 -3.85 45.04 24.22
CA PHE A 256 -3.44 43.69 23.82
C PHE A 256 -3.08 42.83 25.04
N LYS A 257 -3.85 41.77 25.28
CA LYS A 257 -3.50 40.71 26.24
C LYS A 257 -3.21 39.42 25.48
N ALA A 258 -2.27 38.61 25.96
CA ALA A 258 -2.07 37.24 25.49
C ALA A 258 -1.67 36.28 26.63
N GLU A 259 -2.10 35.02 26.56
CA GLU A 259 -1.74 33.96 27.52
C GLU A 259 -1.60 32.58 26.85
N GLY A 260 -0.70 31.74 27.36
CA GLY A 260 -0.46 30.38 26.83
C GLY A 260 -1.53 29.38 27.26
N ASN A 261 -2.22 28.75 26.31
CA ASN A 261 -3.25 27.74 26.57
C ASN A 261 -2.63 26.32 26.56
N ASN A 262 -2.49 25.73 27.74
CA ASN A 262 -1.67 24.53 27.99
C ASN A 262 -2.34 23.20 27.62
N GLN A 263 -2.24 22.80 26.35
CA GLN A 263 -2.87 21.59 25.81
C GLN A 263 -1.98 20.33 25.86
N GLY A 264 -2.51 19.24 26.43
CA GLY A 264 -1.88 17.91 26.42
C GLY A 264 -0.43 17.89 26.90
N ARG A 265 0.49 17.42 26.05
CA ARG A 265 1.94 17.33 26.29
C ARG A 265 2.72 18.64 26.07
N VAL A 266 2.06 19.72 25.65
CA VAL A 266 2.67 21.06 25.46
C VAL A 266 2.42 21.91 26.71
N LYS A 267 3.45 22.62 27.18
CA LYS A 267 3.40 23.52 28.35
C LYS A 267 4.13 24.83 28.05
N SER A 268 3.39 25.91 27.84
CA SER A 268 3.89 27.28 27.80
C SER A 268 3.81 27.93 29.19
N MET A 269 4.77 28.80 29.46
CA MET A 269 4.82 29.67 30.64
C MET A 269 4.82 31.12 30.14
N PHE A 270 3.63 31.59 29.75
CA PHE A 270 3.46 32.86 29.04
C PHE A 270 2.16 33.55 29.43
N GLU A 271 2.28 34.77 29.94
CA GLU A 271 1.20 35.76 30.09
C GLU A 271 1.79 37.14 29.79
N HIS A 272 1.04 37.98 29.08
CA HIS A 272 1.45 39.32 28.70
C HIS A 272 0.24 40.25 28.58
N ASP A 273 0.38 41.49 29.03
CA ASP A 273 -0.65 42.53 28.96
C ASP A 273 0.04 43.85 28.64
N LEU A 274 -0.40 44.54 27.58
CA LEU A 274 0.14 45.82 27.16
C LEU A 274 -0.92 46.72 26.51
N THR A 275 -0.58 47.99 26.38
CA THR A 275 -1.26 48.91 25.45
C THR A 275 -0.17 49.54 24.57
N SER A 276 -0.32 49.46 23.24
CA SER A 276 0.70 49.94 22.29
C SER A 276 0.15 50.89 21.24
N GLU A 277 0.89 51.98 21.02
CA GLU A 277 0.73 52.92 19.91
C GLU A 277 1.60 52.52 18.69
N SER A 278 2.46 51.51 18.83
CA SER A 278 3.39 51.04 17.80
C SER A 278 3.36 49.52 17.61
N ASP A 279 4.11 49.03 16.62
CA ASP A 279 4.42 47.61 16.48
C ASP A 279 5.14 47.05 17.72
N SER A 280 5.00 45.74 17.95
CA SER A 280 5.58 45.02 19.09
C SER A 280 5.85 43.56 18.74
N VAL A 281 6.96 43.02 19.25
CA VAL A 281 7.31 41.59 19.11
C VAL A 281 7.58 41.04 20.51
N ILE A 282 6.64 40.27 21.02
CA ILE A 282 6.69 39.65 22.34
C ILE A 282 7.30 38.26 22.19
N THR A 283 8.25 37.88 23.04
CA THR A 283 8.84 36.52 23.04
C THR A 283 8.29 35.71 24.21
N GLY A 284 7.91 34.45 23.95
CA GLY A 284 7.44 33.52 24.96
C GLY A 284 8.17 32.18 24.89
N GLN A 285 8.01 31.37 25.94
CA GLN A 285 8.66 30.05 26.05
C GLN A 285 7.66 28.93 26.32
N PHE A 286 8.02 27.73 25.86
CA PHE A 286 7.29 26.50 26.13
C PHE A 286 8.21 25.28 26.09
N ILE A 287 7.70 24.15 26.57
CA ILE A 287 8.33 22.83 26.49
C ILE A 287 7.30 21.83 25.94
N VAL A 288 7.78 20.81 25.21
CA VAL A 288 6.96 19.65 24.85
C VAL A 288 7.51 18.42 25.54
N HIS A 289 6.74 17.83 26.42
CA HIS A 289 7.12 16.59 27.10
C HIS A 289 7.07 15.39 26.14
N GLU A 290 7.78 14.32 26.50
CA GLU A 290 7.78 13.03 25.80
C GLU A 290 6.37 12.48 25.54
N GLY A 291 6.21 11.71 24.45
CA GLY A 291 4.97 11.04 24.08
C GLY A 291 5.01 10.48 22.66
N GLU A 292 3.92 9.86 22.21
CA GLU A 292 3.85 9.26 20.87
C GLU A 292 4.15 10.29 19.75
N GLU A 293 4.97 9.87 18.77
CA GLU A 293 5.26 10.62 17.54
C GLU A 293 3.94 10.90 16.77
N PRO A 294 3.58 12.16 16.48
CA PRO A 294 2.29 12.48 15.87
C PRO A 294 2.06 11.82 14.51
N SER A 295 0.87 11.26 14.33
CA SER A 295 0.42 10.76 13.03
C SER A 295 -0.06 11.91 12.14
N VAL A 296 0.44 11.95 10.89
CA VAL A 296 0.06 12.96 9.87
C VAL A 296 -1.44 13.00 9.56
N TRP A 297 -2.19 11.96 9.90
CA TRP A 297 -3.64 11.89 9.74
C TRP A 297 -4.39 12.72 10.79
N LYS A 298 -3.79 12.96 11.96
CA LYS A 298 -4.42 13.60 13.14
C LYS A 298 -3.97 15.04 13.36
N THR A 299 -4.69 15.78 14.20
CA THR A 299 -4.23 17.07 14.73
C THR A 299 -3.00 16.82 15.61
N HIS A 300 -1.92 17.53 15.32
CA HIS A 300 -0.67 17.43 16.07
C HIS A 300 -0.79 18.09 17.46
N PRO A 301 0.12 17.79 18.41
CA PRO A 301 0.31 18.61 19.61
C PRO A 301 0.56 20.07 19.22
N THR A 302 -0.05 21.02 19.92
CA THR A 302 -0.10 22.43 19.49
C THR A 302 0.38 23.40 20.55
N LEU A 303 1.12 24.42 20.09
CA LEU A 303 1.31 25.66 20.83
C LEU A 303 0.07 26.53 20.60
N ASN A 304 -0.74 26.71 21.64
CA ASN A 304 -1.90 27.59 21.63
C ASN A 304 -1.60 28.85 22.45
N VAL A 305 -1.94 30.02 21.92
CA VAL A 305 -1.88 31.31 22.61
C VAL A 305 -3.24 32.01 22.44
N LYS A 306 -3.95 32.25 23.54
CA LYS A 306 -5.13 33.11 23.55
C LYS A 306 -4.67 34.56 23.44
N VAL A 307 -5.39 35.36 22.65
CA VAL A 307 -5.08 36.77 22.39
C VAL A 307 -6.38 37.58 22.43
N TRP A 308 -6.36 38.71 23.13
CA TRP A 308 -7.43 39.70 23.12
C TRP A 308 -6.91 41.01 22.54
N VAL A 309 -7.61 41.53 21.53
CA VAL A 309 -7.31 42.83 20.91
C VAL A 309 -8.49 43.76 21.15
N ASN A 310 -8.29 44.85 21.89
CA ASN A 310 -9.34 45.77 22.35
C ASN A 310 -10.52 45.06 23.06
N GLY A 311 -10.26 43.91 23.69
CA GLY A 311 -11.24 43.08 24.41
C GLY A 311 -11.81 41.89 23.61
N GLU A 312 -11.67 41.86 22.28
CA GLU A 312 -12.20 40.78 21.45
C GLU A 312 -11.22 39.60 21.36
N GLU A 313 -11.70 38.38 21.65
CA GLU A 313 -10.86 37.17 21.78
C GLU A 313 -10.59 36.44 20.45
N CYS A 314 -9.39 35.87 20.33
CA CYS A 314 -9.08 34.78 19.40
C CYS A 314 -8.04 33.82 20.01
N GLU A 315 -7.89 32.63 19.43
CA GLU A 315 -6.77 31.73 19.73
C GLU A 315 -5.86 31.62 18.50
N LEU A 316 -4.58 31.95 18.67
CA LEU A 316 -3.54 31.66 17.71
C LEU A 316 -2.88 30.30 18.03
N ARG A 317 -2.55 29.55 16.99
CA ARG A 317 -2.14 28.15 17.08
C ARG A 317 -1.08 27.77 16.04
N LEU A 318 -0.06 27.05 16.48
CA LEU A 318 0.86 26.31 15.62
C LEU A 318 0.84 24.83 16.03
N GLY A 319 0.68 23.91 15.07
CA GLY A 319 0.95 22.50 15.29
C GLY A 319 2.45 22.23 15.28
N LEU A 320 2.88 21.25 16.06
CA LEU A 320 4.27 20.92 16.30
C LEU A 320 4.55 19.49 15.84
N LEU A 321 5.78 19.18 15.43
CA LEU A 321 6.24 17.81 15.25
C LEU A 321 7.32 17.50 16.29
N PRO A 322 6.94 17.02 17.50
CA PRO A 322 7.90 16.62 18.51
C PRO A 322 8.69 15.40 18.06
N LYS A 323 9.99 15.41 18.32
CA LYS A 323 10.91 14.32 18.04
C LYS A 323 11.90 14.13 19.19
N GLN A 324 12.31 12.89 19.43
CA GLN A 324 13.53 12.59 20.19
C GLN A 324 14.78 13.09 19.42
N PRO A 325 15.91 13.44 20.09
CA PRO A 325 17.11 13.99 19.44
C PRO A 325 17.68 13.17 18.27
N ALA A 326 17.54 11.84 18.32
CA ALA A 326 17.68 10.98 17.14
C ALA A 326 16.49 10.04 17.00
N LYS A 327 16.14 9.71 15.76
CA LYS A 327 15.20 8.63 15.44
C LYS A 327 16.01 7.36 15.21
N ILE A 328 15.66 6.31 15.93
CA ILE A 328 16.32 5.00 15.87
C ILE A 328 15.29 3.95 15.49
N THR A 329 15.62 3.11 14.51
CA THR A 329 14.87 1.90 14.12
C THR A 329 15.84 0.79 13.73
N GLY A 330 15.45 -0.47 13.77
CA GLY A 330 16.35 -1.56 13.38
C GLY A 330 15.73 -2.95 13.40
N ALA A 331 16.39 -3.86 12.68
CA ALA A 331 15.98 -5.25 12.52
C ALA A 331 17.21 -6.15 12.26
N SER A 332 17.05 -7.47 12.34
CA SER A 332 18.09 -8.43 11.96
C SER A 332 17.56 -9.42 10.93
N LYS A 333 18.31 -9.62 9.83
CA LYS A 333 17.96 -10.53 8.73
C LYS A 333 18.15 -11.99 9.13
N GLY A 334 17.22 -12.86 8.74
CA GLY A 334 17.33 -14.32 8.86
C GLY A 334 16.35 -14.96 9.83
N ASN A 335 15.65 -15.98 9.33
CA ASN A 335 14.57 -16.71 10.00
C ASN A 335 14.95 -17.35 11.35
N LEU A 336 16.09 -18.06 11.40
CA LEU A 336 16.48 -18.89 12.54
C LEU A 336 17.79 -18.42 13.16
N ARG A 337 17.90 -18.54 14.48
CA ARG A 337 19.08 -18.17 15.27
C ARG A 337 19.66 -19.40 15.96
N LEU A 338 20.90 -19.74 15.64
CA LEU A 338 21.63 -20.83 16.30
C LEU A 338 22.48 -20.24 17.44
N LEU A 339 22.59 -20.98 18.55
CA LEU A 339 23.37 -20.51 19.71
C LEU A 339 24.85 -20.43 19.38
N ASN A 340 25.51 -19.41 19.92
CA ASN A 340 26.92 -19.10 19.70
C ASN A 340 27.32 -18.89 18.22
N GLN A 341 26.35 -18.56 17.37
CA GLN A 341 26.63 -18.01 16.03
C GLN A 341 26.48 -16.49 16.02
N GLU A 342 27.30 -15.86 15.18
CA GLU A 342 27.20 -14.44 14.86
C GLU A 342 25.98 -14.17 13.98
N ALA A 343 25.31 -13.05 14.26
CA ALA A 343 24.27 -12.45 13.45
C ALA A 343 24.50 -10.93 13.40
N GLU A 344 23.83 -10.24 12.48
CA GLU A 344 23.99 -8.80 12.29
C GLU A 344 22.65 -8.08 12.55
N LEU A 345 22.70 -7.05 13.38
CA LEU A 345 21.63 -6.08 13.59
C LEU A 345 21.89 -4.86 12.71
N GLU A 346 20.98 -4.58 11.78
CA GLU A 346 20.98 -3.38 10.95
C GLU A 346 20.09 -2.32 11.62
N MET A 347 20.68 -1.19 12.03
CA MET A 347 20.01 -0.09 12.71
C MET A 347 20.13 1.22 11.92
N GLU A 348 19.00 1.82 11.59
CA GLU A 348 18.89 3.16 11.00
C GLU A 348 18.86 4.20 12.13
N VAL A 349 19.85 5.10 12.14
CA VAL A 349 19.96 6.22 13.09
C VAL A 349 19.94 7.53 12.31
N GLU A 350 18.94 8.37 12.59
CA GLU A 350 18.71 9.67 11.95
C GLU A 350 18.82 10.79 13.00
N ASN A 351 19.66 11.79 12.72
CA ASN A 351 19.82 12.98 13.57
C ASN A 351 18.66 13.95 13.34
N ASN A 352 17.84 14.21 14.38
CA ASN A 352 16.74 15.17 14.28
C ASN A 352 17.15 16.61 14.58
N LEU A 353 18.37 16.84 15.09
CA LEU A 353 18.88 18.17 15.42
C LEU A 353 19.29 18.96 14.16
N GLU A 354 19.30 20.29 14.28
CA GLU A 354 19.71 21.23 13.22
C GLU A 354 21.23 21.48 13.17
N GLU A 355 22.01 20.77 14.00
CA GLU A 355 23.48 20.79 14.02
C GLU A 355 24.08 19.38 13.84
N ASP A 356 25.39 19.32 13.55
CA ASP A 356 26.11 18.04 13.54
C ASP A 356 26.36 17.60 14.99
N THR A 357 26.05 16.35 15.31
CA THR A 357 25.94 15.85 16.68
C THR A 357 26.64 14.50 16.83
N VAL A 358 27.21 14.25 18.01
CA VAL A 358 27.79 12.95 18.37
C VAL A 358 26.81 12.23 19.29
N PHE A 359 26.26 11.11 18.82
CA PHE A 359 25.38 10.25 19.61
C PHE A 359 26.19 9.11 20.22
N HIS A 360 26.05 8.93 21.52
CA HIS A 360 26.55 7.77 22.27
C HIS A 360 25.35 6.87 22.58
N LEU A 361 25.40 5.61 22.14
CA LEU A 361 24.36 4.61 22.33
C LEU A 361 24.92 3.52 23.26
N SER A 362 24.35 3.43 24.47
CA SER A 362 24.67 2.42 25.47
C SER A 362 23.61 1.32 25.47
N PHE A 363 24.04 0.08 25.29
CA PHE A 363 23.19 -1.11 25.23
C PHE A 363 23.24 -1.89 26.56
N PRO A 364 22.09 -2.24 27.16
CA PRO A 364 22.04 -3.01 28.41
C PRO A 364 22.57 -4.43 28.21
N GLU A 365 23.03 -5.04 29.31
CA GLU A 365 23.39 -6.47 29.32
C GLU A 365 22.15 -7.34 29.07
N SER A 366 22.31 -8.44 28.34
CA SER A 366 21.22 -9.36 28.00
C SER A 366 21.70 -10.80 28.08
N ASP A 367 20.86 -11.68 28.64
CA ASP A 367 21.08 -13.13 28.62
C ASP A 367 20.77 -13.75 27.25
N LEU A 368 20.04 -13.03 26.38
CA LEU A 368 19.71 -13.44 25.01
C LEU A 368 20.86 -13.19 24.02
N VAL A 369 21.58 -12.07 24.19
CA VAL A 369 22.53 -11.54 23.19
C VAL A 369 23.79 -11.00 23.85
N GLU A 370 24.94 -11.46 23.37
CA GLU A 370 26.24 -10.80 23.58
C GLU A 370 26.54 -9.90 22.38
N LEU A 371 26.76 -8.61 22.62
CA LEU A 371 27.28 -7.66 21.63
C LEU A 371 28.81 -7.58 21.77
N GLU A 372 29.51 -7.44 20.65
CA GLU A 372 30.99 -7.24 20.64
C GLU A 372 31.40 -6.00 21.45
N LYS A 373 30.55 -4.97 21.46
CA LYS A 373 30.66 -3.74 22.26
C LYS A 373 29.28 -3.37 22.78
N ARG A 374 29.20 -2.70 23.93
CA ARG A 374 27.93 -2.14 24.45
C ARG A 374 27.80 -0.64 24.27
N GLU A 375 28.93 0.05 24.10
CA GLU A 375 29.00 1.48 23.82
C GLU A 375 29.33 1.70 22.34
N TYR A 376 28.48 2.45 21.65
CA TYR A 376 28.68 2.86 20.26
C TYR A 376 28.62 4.38 20.14
N GLN A 377 29.60 4.96 19.46
CA GLN A 377 29.66 6.38 19.16
C GLN A 377 29.44 6.59 17.65
N ILE A 378 28.47 7.41 17.28
CA ILE A 378 28.22 7.79 15.88
C ILE A 378 28.10 9.31 15.74
N GLN A 379 28.92 9.88 14.86
CA GLN A 379 28.80 11.28 14.47
C GLN A 379 27.90 11.40 13.23
N LEU A 380 26.87 12.22 13.35
CA LEU A 380 25.91 12.52 12.30
C LEU A 380 25.91 14.02 12.00
N HIS A 381 25.89 14.37 10.73
CA HIS A 381 25.60 15.73 10.29
C HIS A 381 24.15 16.10 10.58
N LYS A 382 23.82 17.40 10.53
CA LYS A 382 22.43 17.84 10.72
C LYS A 382 21.47 17.18 9.73
N LYS A 383 20.36 16.61 10.22
CA LYS A 383 19.39 15.83 9.41
C LYS A 383 20.04 14.77 8.51
N GLU A 384 21.15 14.17 8.95
CA GLU A 384 21.78 13.00 8.33
C GLU A 384 21.26 11.71 8.96
N ARG A 385 21.12 10.69 8.12
CA ARG A 385 20.80 9.31 8.48
C ARG A 385 21.97 8.41 8.10
N LYS A 386 22.35 7.49 9.00
CA LYS A 386 23.32 6.41 8.71
C LYS A 386 22.75 5.06 9.15
N LEU A 387 23.18 4.01 8.44
CA LEU A 387 22.92 2.62 8.80
C LEU A 387 24.10 2.07 9.61
N MET A 388 23.87 1.76 10.88
CA MET A 388 24.79 0.98 11.71
C MET A 388 24.59 -0.51 11.46
N LYS A 389 25.70 -1.26 11.50
CA LYS A 389 25.74 -2.71 11.45
C LYS A 389 26.44 -3.21 12.69
N MET A 390 25.71 -3.97 13.51
CA MET A 390 26.17 -4.43 14.82
C MET A 390 26.25 -5.97 14.83
N PRO A 391 27.46 -6.55 14.88
CA PRO A 391 27.61 -8.00 15.06
C PRO A 391 27.22 -8.39 16.49
N PHE A 392 26.48 -9.49 16.61
CA PHE A 392 25.99 -10.00 17.87
C PHE A 392 25.97 -11.53 17.91
N ILE A 393 26.20 -12.11 19.08
CA ILE A 393 26.22 -13.56 19.30
C ILE A 393 24.97 -13.95 20.10
N VAL A 394 24.21 -14.90 19.56
CA VAL A 394 22.98 -15.40 20.21
C VAL A 394 23.36 -16.34 21.35
N LYS A 395 23.06 -15.95 22.59
CA LYS A 395 23.34 -16.74 23.81
C LYS A 395 22.15 -17.56 24.28
N LYS A 396 20.93 -17.05 24.07
CA LYS A 396 19.68 -17.70 24.45
C LYS A 396 18.55 -17.25 23.53
N HIS A 397 17.59 -18.13 23.30
CA HIS A 397 16.42 -17.85 22.47
C HIS A 397 15.35 -17.09 23.26
N GLY A 398 14.70 -16.13 22.60
CA GLY A 398 13.79 -15.17 23.23
C GLY A 398 13.47 -14.01 22.29
N PHE A 399 12.70 -13.03 22.77
CA PHE A 399 12.50 -11.78 22.04
C PHE A 399 13.45 -10.70 22.57
N TYR A 400 14.40 -10.27 21.76
CA TYR A 400 15.39 -9.26 22.14
C TYR A 400 14.88 -7.87 21.78
N GLN A 401 14.61 -7.06 22.80
CA GLN A 401 14.18 -5.68 22.70
C GLN A 401 14.89 -4.85 23.78
N PRO A 402 16.11 -4.34 23.52
CA PRO A 402 16.83 -3.52 24.49
C PRO A 402 16.13 -2.17 24.70
N GLU A 403 16.16 -1.67 25.93
CA GLU A 403 16.07 -0.23 26.17
C GLU A 403 17.47 0.35 25.97
N ILE A 404 17.69 0.97 24.82
CA ILE A 404 18.96 1.63 24.48
C ILE A 404 18.93 3.00 25.15
N SER A 405 19.99 3.34 25.90
CA SER A 405 20.20 4.69 26.43
C SER A 405 21.02 5.49 25.43
N ILE A 406 20.58 6.71 25.10
CA ILE A 406 21.25 7.57 24.12
C ILE A 406 21.56 8.94 24.72
N THR A 407 22.81 9.36 24.63
CA THR A 407 23.25 10.73 24.94
C THR A 407 23.74 11.42 23.66
N ALA A 408 23.10 12.54 23.32
CA ALA A 408 23.44 13.39 22.19
C ALA A 408 24.31 14.57 22.67
N LEU A 409 25.56 14.65 22.20
CA LEU A 409 26.47 15.76 22.49
C LEU A 409 26.43 16.80 21.36
N LYS A 410 25.95 18.00 21.67
CA LYS A 410 25.97 19.17 20.78
C LYS A 410 27.36 19.80 20.72
N LYS A 411 27.66 20.60 19.69
CA LYS A 411 28.95 21.29 19.52
C LYS A 411 29.27 22.29 20.64
N ILE A 412 28.25 22.78 21.34
CA ILE A 412 28.36 23.75 22.44
C ILE A 412 28.69 23.05 23.78
N GLY A 413 28.64 21.71 23.84
CA GLY A 413 28.84 20.93 25.06
C GLY A 413 27.57 20.70 25.88
N GLU A 414 26.41 21.04 25.32
CA GLU A 414 25.11 20.61 25.86
C GLU A 414 24.88 19.11 25.58
N GLU A 415 24.33 18.42 26.56
CA GLU A 415 23.98 16.99 26.48
C GLU A 415 22.46 16.80 26.56
N LEU A 416 21.90 15.96 25.68
CA LEU A 416 20.51 15.51 25.75
C LEU A 416 20.48 14.00 25.92
N SER A 417 19.82 13.50 26.96
CA SER A 417 19.71 12.07 27.25
C SER A 417 18.27 11.59 27.14
N PHE A 418 18.07 10.46 26.45
CA PHE A 418 16.77 9.82 26.21
C PHE A 418 16.94 8.31 26.02
N THR A 419 15.84 7.54 26.00
CA THR A 419 15.88 6.10 25.76
C THR A 419 15.05 5.68 24.55
N CYS A 420 15.35 4.49 24.00
CA CYS A 420 14.64 3.93 22.85
C CYS A 420 14.42 2.42 23.00
N ARG A 421 13.20 1.96 22.71
CA ARG A 421 12.79 0.54 22.68
C ARG A 421 12.26 0.08 21.31
N SER A 422 12.55 0.81 20.23
CA SER A 422 11.99 0.56 18.89
C SER A 422 12.56 -0.69 18.21
N VAL A 423 13.78 -1.07 18.57
CA VAL A 423 14.49 -2.25 18.04
C VAL A 423 13.99 -3.49 18.80
N GLY A 424 13.22 -4.35 18.14
CA GLY A 424 12.72 -5.61 18.71
C GLY A 424 12.80 -6.75 17.69
N MET A 425 13.33 -7.91 18.07
CA MET A 425 13.49 -9.06 17.17
C MET A 425 13.26 -10.43 17.84
N PRO A 426 12.62 -11.40 17.16
CA PRO A 426 12.54 -12.78 17.64
C PRO A 426 13.84 -13.53 17.35
N LEU A 427 14.47 -14.08 18.40
CA LEU A 427 15.62 -14.98 18.30
C LEU A 427 15.14 -16.43 18.37
N LYS A 428 14.40 -16.87 17.35
CA LYS A 428 13.72 -18.18 17.32
C LYS A 428 14.59 -19.31 16.78
N SER A 429 14.33 -20.53 17.25
CA SER A 429 15.04 -21.75 16.85
C SER A 429 14.29 -23.00 17.33
N PHE A 430 14.68 -24.18 16.85
CA PHE A 430 14.02 -25.46 17.10
C PHE A 430 13.73 -25.71 18.60
N GLY A 431 12.47 -26.03 18.92
CA GLY A 431 12.01 -26.37 20.28
C GLY A 431 11.84 -25.20 21.27
N GLN A 432 12.03 -23.95 20.85
CA GLN A 432 12.04 -22.79 21.76
C GLN A 432 10.75 -21.98 21.69
N LYS A 433 10.14 -21.71 22.85
CA LYS A 433 8.82 -21.05 22.98
C LYS A 433 8.91 -19.74 23.77
N PHE A 434 8.48 -18.63 23.17
CA PHE A 434 8.50 -17.30 23.80
C PHE A 434 7.55 -16.30 23.10
N GLY A 435 7.11 -15.29 23.86
CA GLY A 435 6.34 -14.15 23.37
C GLY A 435 7.21 -12.91 23.15
N GLY A 436 6.64 -11.86 22.56
CA GLY A 436 7.31 -10.57 22.39
C GLY A 436 6.42 -9.51 21.75
N GLU A 437 6.82 -8.24 21.83
CA GLU A 437 6.02 -7.11 21.35
C GLU A 437 6.89 -6.13 20.55
N SER A 438 6.55 -5.93 19.28
CA SER A 438 7.09 -4.82 18.47
C SER A 438 6.15 -3.62 18.52
N LYS A 439 6.44 -2.53 17.78
CA LYS A 439 5.52 -1.39 17.68
C LYS A 439 4.13 -1.81 17.22
N ASP A 440 4.05 -2.60 16.14
CA ASP A 440 2.82 -2.85 15.39
C ASP A 440 2.22 -4.25 15.60
N TYR A 441 2.95 -5.18 16.24
CA TYR A 441 2.54 -6.57 16.42
C TYR A 441 2.86 -7.13 17.82
N TRP A 442 2.00 -8.04 18.28
CA TRP A 442 2.37 -9.05 19.28
C TRP A 442 2.84 -10.32 18.56
N HIS A 443 3.87 -10.96 19.11
CA HIS A 443 4.53 -12.12 18.55
C HIS A 443 4.37 -13.34 19.46
N ILE A 444 4.24 -14.51 18.83
CA ILE A 444 4.26 -15.83 19.48
C ILE A 444 5.23 -16.69 18.67
N CYS A 445 6.32 -17.15 19.28
CA CYS A 445 7.28 -18.06 18.64
C CYS A 445 7.25 -19.42 19.32
N ASN A 446 7.26 -20.51 18.54
CA ASN A 446 7.48 -21.86 19.03
C ASN A 446 8.24 -22.66 17.98
N GLY A 447 9.49 -23.02 18.28
CA GLY A 447 10.38 -23.65 17.32
C GLY A 447 10.76 -22.70 16.18
N ILE A 448 10.56 -23.17 14.96
CA ILE A 448 10.73 -22.38 13.72
C ILE A 448 9.49 -21.54 13.40
N SER A 449 8.35 -21.92 13.95
CA SER A 449 7.04 -21.35 13.65
C SER A 449 6.81 -20.05 14.43
N GLN A 450 6.08 -19.13 13.80
CA GLN A 450 5.65 -17.88 14.44
C GLN A 450 4.19 -17.55 14.12
N VAL A 451 3.54 -16.86 15.06
CA VAL A 451 2.27 -16.17 14.87
C VAL A 451 2.48 -14.70 15.18
N ASN A 452 1.94 -13.81 14.35
CA ASN A 452 1.98 -12.37 14.49
C ASN A 452 0.54 -11.83 14.57
N ILE A 453 0.25 -11.01 15.56
CA ILE A 453 -1.08 -10.42 15.81
C ILE A 453 -0.94 -8.91 15.70
N ARG A 454 -1.51 -8.31 14.65
CA ARG A 454 -1.39 -6.88 14.37
C ARG A 454 -2.23 -6.05 15.35
N LYS A 455 -1.64 -5.07 16.03
CA LYS A 455 -2.33 -4.27 17.06
C LYS A 455 -3.45 -3.37 16.53
N MET A 456 -3.41 -3.03 15.24
CA MET A 456 -4.35 -2.09 14.60
C MET A 456 -5.75 -2.68 14.40
N ASP A 457 -5.86 -3.97 14.09
CA ASP A 457 -7.10 -4.64 13.67
C ASP A 457 -7.21 -6.10 14.15
N PHE A 458 -6.24 -6.55 14.95
CA PHE A 458 -6.12 -7.92 15.48
C PHE A 458 -6.04 -9.01 14.39
N LYS A 459 -5.62 -8.66 13.16
CA LYS A 459 -5.31 -9.65 12.12
C LYS A 459 -4.18 -10.56 12.61
N ILE A 460 -4.44 -11.87 12.58
CA ILE A 460 -3.52 -12.93 12.99
C ILE A 460 -2.94 -13.58 11.72
N THR A 461 -1.62 -13.54 11.54
CA THR A 461 -0.90 -14.29 10.50
C THR A 461 0.04 -15.31 11.12
N ALA A 462 0.26 -16.44 10.46
CA ALA A 462 1.11 -17.52 10.96
C ALA A 462 1.97 -18.13 9.85
N GLY A 463 3.21 -18.51 10.16
CA GLY A 463 4.12 -19.11 9.17
C GLY A 463 5.44 -19.59 9.77
N ARG A 464 6.28 -20.22 8.93
CA ARG A 464 7.56 -20.84 9.32
C ARG A 464 8.78 -19.94 9.05
N ASN A 465 8.58 -18.83 8.35
CA ASN A 465 9.58 -17.81 8.02
C ASN A 465 9.42 -16.55 8.91
N GLU A 466 10.27 -15.53 8.75
CA GLU A 466 10.24 -14.29 9.56
C GLU A 466 9.16 -13.28 9.15
N SER A 467 8.49 -13.47 8.01
CA SER A 467 7.51 -12.51 7.47
C SER A 467 6.27 -12.33 8.36
N VAL A 468 5.74 -11.11 8.40
CA VAL A 468 4.40 -10.80 8.94
C VAL A 468 3.31 -10.96 7.87
N ASN A 469 3.66 -10.79 6.60
CA ASN A 469 2.81 -11.17 5.46
C ASN A 469 2.96 -12.67 5.23
N GLN A 470 1.87 -13.43 5.41
CA GLN A 470 1.80 -14.86 5.22
C GLN A 470 0.56 -15.16 4.37
N PRO A 471 0.56 -16.26 3.59
CA PRO A 471 -0.55 -16.61 2.72
C PRO A 471 -1.82 -17.05 3.47
N PHE A 472 -1.84 -17.01 4.80
CA PHE A 472 -3.00 -17.33 5.63
C PHE A 472 -3.20 -16.23 6.69
N ALA A 473 -4.46 -15.86 6.94
CA ALA A 473 -4.81 -14.99 8.05
C ALA A 473 -6.16 -15.34 8.70
N PHE A 474 -6.25 -15.19 10.02
CA PHE A 474 -7.53 -14.97 10.71
C PHE A 474 -7.75 -13.46 10.89
N PHE A 475 -9.00 -13.01 10.81
CA PHE A 475 -9.40 -11.68 11.28
C PHE A 475 -10.08 -11.80 12.64
N VAL A 476 -10.30 -10.69 13.32
CA VAL A 476 -11.03 -10.68 14.59
C VAL A 476 -12.46 -11.25 14.40
N PRO A 477 -12.94 -12.13 15.29
CA PRO A 477 -14.28 -12.71 15.14
C PRO A 477 -15.38 -11.67 15.36
N LYS A 478 -16.57 -11.99 14.84
CA LYS A 478 -17.78 -11.14 14.91
C LYS A 478 -18.82 -11.81 15.82
N LEU A 479 -19.48 -11.03 16.68
CA LEU A 479 -20.48 -11.52 17.64
C LEU A 479 -21.90 -11.12 17.23
N GLY A 480 -22.87 -12.02 17.47
CA GLY A 480 -24.31 -11.75 17.33
C GLY A 480 -24.91 -12.05 15.95
N LYS A 481 -26.19 -11.74 15.78
CA LYS A 481 -26.86 -11.60 14.46
C LYS A 481 -27.82 -10.40 14.52
N PRO A 482 -27.63 -9.34 13.71
CA PRO A 482 -26.51 -9.11 12.80
C PRO A 482 -25.14 -9.11 13.50
N TYR A 483 -24.09 -9.33 12.71
CA TYR A 483 -22.73 -9.50 13.22
C TYR A 483 -22.05 -8.16 13.53
N SER A 484 -21.75 -7.89 14.80
CA SER A 484 -20.95 -6.73 15.19
C SER A 484 -19.49 -6.88 14.76
N THR A 485 -18.92 -5.80 14.21
CA THR A 485 -17.49 -5.69 13.85
C THR A 485 -16.68 -4.87 14.87
N GLU A 486 -17.27 -4.54 16.03
CA GLU A 486 -16.71 -3.66 17.07
C GLU A 486 -15.25 -4.00 17.45
N PHE A 487 -14.93 -5.29 17.58
CA PHE A 487 -13.61 -5.77 18.01
C PHE A 487 -12.47 -5.45 17.03
N SER A 488 -12.77 -5.03 15.79
CA SER A 488 -11.75 -4.55 14.84
C SER A 488 -11.20 -3.16 15.18
N LYS A 489 -11.84 -2.44 16.11
CA LYS A 489 -11.48 -1.08 16.55
C LYS A 489 -11.44 -0.91 18.07
N ALA A 490 -12.08 -1.80 18.81
CA ALA A 490 -12.08 -1.78 20.27
C ALA A 490 -10.67 -1.99 20.84
N LYS A 491 -10.30 -1.20 21.86
CA LYS A 491 -9.05 -1.43 22.62
C LYS A 491 -9.25 -2.64 23.55
N PRO A 492 -8.34 -3.65 23.56
CA PRO A 492 -8.45 -4.76 24.49
C PRO A 492 -8.24 -4.30 25.93
N LEU A 493 -8.98 -4.92 26.86
CA LEU A 493 -8.86 -4.72 28.31
C LEU A 493 -7.62 -5.40 28.89
N ALA A 494 -7.16 -6.48 28.25
CA ALA A 494 -5.95 -7.22 28.61
C ALA A 494 -5.33 -7.90 27.38
N ALA A 495 -4.00 -8.02 27.40
CA ALA A 495 -3.18 -8.70 26.40
C ALA A 495 -2.07 -9.47 27.14
N GLU A 496 -2.09 -10.81 27.09
CA GLU A 496 -1.34 -11.65 28.02
C GLU A 496 -0.78 -12.92 27.33
N TRP A 497 0.45 -13.34 27.67
CA TRP A 497 1.03 -14.62 27.26
C TRP A 497 1.01 -15.64 28.40
N PHE A 498 0.76 -16.91 28.05
CA PHE A 498 0.80 -18.08 28.93
C PHE A 498 1.60 -19.19 28.25
N THR A 499 2.44 -19.90 28.99
CA THR A 499 3.27 -20.98 28.44
C THR A 499 3.02 -22.26 29.22
N ASP A 500 2.59 -23.32 28.52
CA ASP A 500 2.52 -24.69 29.04
C ASP A 500 3.66 -25.53 28.47
N ASP A 501 3.73 -26.83 28.79
CA ASP A 501 4.82 -27.71 28.33
C ASP A 501 4.87 -27.85 26.79
N THR A 502 3.73 -27.79 26.12
CA THR A 502 3.56 -28.06 24.68
C THR A 502 3.47 -26.80 23.83
N ALA A 503 2.82 -25.75 24.35
CA ALA A 503 2.49 -24.55 23.61
C ALA A 503 2.80 -23.26 24.36
N ILE A 504 2.83 -22.16 23.61
CA ILE A 504 2.66 -20.81 24.12
C ILE A 504 1.36 -20.23 23.56
N THR A 505 0.59 -19.59 24.42
CA THR A 505 -0.75 -19.06 24.17
C THR A 505 -0.80 -17.57 24.44
N PHE A 506 -1.30 -16.80 23.48
CA PHE A 506 -1.66 -15.40 23.69
C PHE A 506 -3.17 -15.25 23.92
N LYS A 507 -3.55 -14.28 24.75
CA LYS A 507 -4.91 -13.99 25.17
C LYS A 507 -5.20 -12.51 24.98
N LEU A 508 -6.31 -12.18 24.33
CA LEU A 508 -6.88 -10.82 24.27
C LEU A 508 -8.26 -10.81 24.91
N VAL A 509 -8.58 -9.79 25.70
CA VAL A 509 -9.92 -9.62 26.32
C VAL A 509 -10.58 -8.37 25.78
N PHE A 510 -11.79 -8.51 25.24
CA PHE A 510 -12.63 -7.40 24.79
C PHE A 510 -13.93 -7.34 25.59
N ARG A 511 -14.55 -6.15 25.62
CA ARG A 511 -15.92 -5.94 26.09
C ARG A 511 -16.78 -5.59 24.87
N SER A 512 -17.94 -6.23 24.74
CA SER A 512 -18.89 -5.92 23.68
C SER A 512 -19.68 -4.66 24.00
N GLU A 513 -19.86 -3.80 23.00
CA GLU A 513 -20.72 -2.61 23.08
C GLU A 513 -22.13 -2.97 22.55
N ALA A 514 -22.19 -3.78 21.48
CA ALA A 514 -23.42 -4.32 20.91
C ALA A 514 -24.16 -5.31 21.85
N PHE A 515 -23.43 -6.00 22.73
CA PHE A 515 -23.97 -6.93 23.72
C PHE A 515 -23.50 -6.56 25.15
N PRO A 516 -24.09 -5.49 25.76
CA PRO A 516 -23.67 -4.98 27.06
C PRO A 516 -23.56 -6.06 28.14
N GLY A 517 -22.40 -6.08 28.81
CA GLY A 517 -22.06 -7.06 29.83
C GLY A 517 -21.37 -8.33 29.31
N ILE A 518 -21.33 -8.56 27.99
CA ILE A 518 -20.53 -9.65 27.42
C ILE A 518 -19.06 -9.25 27.33
N LEU A 519 -18.19 -10.06 27.95
CA LEU A 519 -16.77 -10.12 27.62
C LEU A 519 -16.52 -11.21 26.58
N VAL A 520 -15.59 -10.93 25.66
CA VAL A 520 -15.10 -11.86 24.64
C VAL A 520 -13.59 -12.04 24.85
N THR A 521 -13.18 -13.21 25.29
CA THR A 521 -11.76 -13.57 25.39
C THR A 521 -11.36 -14.35 24.14
N LEU A 522 -10.33 -13.90 23.43
CA LEU A 522 -9.74 -14.58 22.28
C LEU A 522 -8.44 -15.26 22.71
N TYR A 523 -8.24 -16.50 22.27
CA TYR A 523 -7.04 -17.28 22.56
C TYR A 523 -6.38 -17.76 21.27
N THR A 524 -5.05 -17.74 21.24
CA THR A 524 -4.24 -18.26 20.13
C THR A 524 -3.02 -18.97 20.69
N SER A 525 -3.00 -20.30 20.60
CA SER A 525 -1.86 -21.15 20.98
C SER A 525 -1.05 -21.56 19.76
N LEU A 526 0.28 -21.59 19.90
CA LEU A 526 1.21 -22.16 18.93
C LEU A 526 2.01 -23.31 19.57
N TYR A 527 1.90 -24.50 18.98
CA TYR A 527 2.63 -25.72 19.35
C TYR A 527 3.92 -25.86 18.51
N GLY A 528 4.90 -26.61 19.02
CA GLY A 528 6.28 -26.62 18.48
C GLY A 528 6.43 -27.23 17.09
N GLU A 529 5.50 -28.10 16.69
CA GLU A 529 5.39 -28.69 15.35
C GLU A 529 4.85 -27.71 14.29
N GLY A 530 4.31 -26.56 14.69
CA GLY A 530 3.61 -25.63 13.80
C GLY A 530 2.10 -25.85 13.73
N LEU A 531 1.48 -26.41 14.77
CA LEU A 531 0.03 -26.38 14.93
C LEU A 531 -0.36 -25.09 15.65
N VAL A 532 -1.31 -24.35 15.10
CA VAL A 532 -1.90 -23.13 15.68
C VAL A 532 -3.35 -23.43 16.04
N LYS A 533 -3.71 -23.23 17.30
CA LYS A 533 -5.06 -23.46 17.83
C LYS A 533 -5.68 -22.13 18.23
N ILE A 534 -6.81 -21.79 17.62
CA ILE A 534 -7.57 -20.58 17.96
C ILE A 534 -8.92 -20.95 18.59
N TRP A 535 -9.33 -20.24 19.62
CA TRP A 535 -10.68 -20.35 20.18
C TRP A 535 -11.10 -19.07 20.89
N SER A 536 -12.35 -19.04 21.34
CA SER A 536 -12.91 -17.91 22.08
C SER A 536 -13.73 -18.38 23.26
N GLU A 537 -13.86 -17.50 24.23
CA GLU A 537 -14.72 -17.65 25.40
C GLU A 537 -15.62 -16.43 25.53
N LEU A 538 -16.90 -16.65 25.78
CA LEU A 538 -17.85 -15.61 26.14
C LEU A 538 -18.15 -15.68 27.64
N LYS A 539 -18.16 -14.54 28.33
CA LYS A 539 -18.58 -14.44 29.73
C LYS A 539 -19.60 -13.32 29.88
N ASN A 540 -20.72 -13.58 30.55
CA ASN A 540 -21.74 -12.57 30.82
C ASN A 540 -21.57 -11.98 32.23
N GLU A 541 -20.97 -10.80 32.32
CA GLU A 541 -20.87 -10.00 33.56
C GLU A 541 -22.04 -9.01 33.71
N GLY A 542 -22.98 -9.00 32.77
CA GLY A 542 -24.19 -8.18 32.81
C GLY A 542 -25.34 -8.83 33.59
N ASN A 543 -26.43 -8.08 33.75
CA ASN A 543 -27.68 -8.53 34.35
C ASN A 543 -28.72 -9.04 33.33
N LYS A 544 -28.42 -8.97 32.03
CA LYS A 544 -29.29 -9.38 30.92
C LYS A 544 -28.96 -10.79 30.46
N LYS A 545 -29.96 -11.66 30.33
CA LYS A 545 -29.83 -12.94 29.61
C LYS A 545 -29.78 -12.68 28.11
N TYR A 546 -28.87 -13.35 27.42
CA TYR A 546 -28.83 -13.41 25.96
C TYR A 546 -29.25 -14.80 25.47
N GLU A 547 -29.90 -14.87 24.31
CA GLU A 547 -30.37 -16.09 23.68
C GLU A 547 -29.94 -16.12 22.21
N ASN A 548 -29.65 -17.31 21.69
CA ASN A 548 -29.22 -17.54 20.30
C ASN A 548 -28.05 -16.63 19.89
N LEU A 549 -27.06 -16.48 20.77
CA LEU A 549 -25.81 -15.80 20.43
C LEU A 549 -24.98 -16.71 19.51
N PHE A 550 -24.30 -16.07 18.56
CA PHE A 550 -23.43 -16.72 17.59
C PHE A 550 -22.09 -15.99 17.51
N LEU A 551 -21.00 -16.73 17.37
CA LEU A 551 -19.69 -16.18 17.03
C LEU A 551 -19.31 -16.66 15.62
N SER A 552 -18.94 -15.74 14.74
CA SER A 552 -18.38 -16.05 13.42
C SER A 552 -16.89 -15.74 13.42
N GLN A 553 -16.08 -16.72 13.04
CA GLN A 553 -14.63 -16.59 12.89
C GLN A 553 -14.27 -16.58 11.40
N PRO A 554 -14.03 -15.40 10.80
CA PRO A 554 -13.56 -15.27 9.43
C PRO A 554 -12.05 -15.54 9.30
N LEU A 555 -11.65 -16.02 8.12
CA LEU A 555 -10.28 -16.31 7.72
C LEU A 555 -10.07 -16.10 6.22
N TYR A 556 -8.80 -16.11 5.79
CA TYR A 556 -8.37 -15.98 4.40
C TYR A 556 -7.16 -16.87 4.13
N HIS A 557 -7.04 -17.38 2.90
CA HIS A 557 -5.90 -18.17 2.44
C HIS A 557 -5.63 -18.00 0.93
N GLU A 558 -4.41 -17.60 0.57
CA GLU A 558 -3.83 -17.60 -0.78
C GLU A 558 -3.44 -19.05 -1.16
N MET A 559 -4.37 -19.77 -1.81
CA MET A 559 -4.29 -21.21 -2.00
C MET A 559 -3.64 -21.61 -3.32
N GLN A 560 -2.38 -22.06 -3.25
CA GLN A 560 -1.67 -22.76 -4.31
C GLN A 560 -1.68 -24.26 -4.03
N HIS A 561 -1.91 -25.07 -5.07
CA HIS A 561 -2.02 -26.54 -4.97
C HIS A 561 -2.94 -27.02 -3.81
N PRO A 562 -4.20 -26.53 -3.70
CA PRO A 562 -5.09 -26.95 -2.62
C PRO A 562 -5.79 -28.30 -2.85
N TYR A 563 -6.24 -28.87 -1.74
CA TYR A 563 -7.01 -30.10 -1.62
C TYR A 563 -8.26 -29.81 -0.77
N PHE A 564 -9.45 -30.03 -1.33
CA PHE A 564 -10.72 -29.87 -0.61
C PHE A 564 -11.56 -31.16 -0.60
N PRO A 565 -12.25 -31.45 0.51
CA PRO A 565 -13.23 -32.53 0.60
C PRO A 565 -14.58 -32.07 0.01
N LEU A 566 -14.80 -32.34 -1.28
CA LEU A 566 -16.01 -31.96 -2.01
C LEU A 566 -16.79 -33.18 -2.46
N GLU A 567 -18.10 -33.20 -2.22
CA GLU A 567 -19.05 -34.23 -2.66
C GLU A 567 -18.68 -35.66 -2.19
N ASN A 568 -18.03 -35.76 -1.03
CA ASN A 568 -17.41 -36.95 -0.44
C ASN A 568 -16.14 -37.45 -1.13
N GLU A 569 -15.62 -36.75 -2.14
CA GLU A 569 -14.30 -36.97 -2.75
C GLU A 569 -13.23 -36.03 -2.17
N VAL A 570 -11.98 -36.15 -2.62
CA VAL A 570 -10.92 -35.16 -2.36
C VAL A 570 -10.39 -34.63 -3.68
N ILE A 571 -10.57 -33.32 -3.89
CA ILE A 571 -10.26 -32.65 -5.15
C ILE A 571 -8.93 -31.91 -5.03
N GLU A 572 -7.92 -32.38 -5.76
CA GLU A 572 -6.65 -31.70 -6.01
C GLU A 572 -6.84 -30.62 -7.07
N PHE A 573 -6.48 -29.37 -6.75
CA PHE A 573 -6.52 -28.24 -7.70
C PHE A 573 -5.09 -27.86 -8.12
N SER A 574 -4.93 -27.45 -9.39
CA SER A 574 -3.62 -27.25 -9.99
C SER A 574 -2.93 -25.94 -9.56
N ASP A 575 -1.64 -26.04 -9.25
CA ASP A 575 -0.62 -24.99 -8.99
C ASP A 575 -0.65 -23.80 -9.98
N VAL A 576 -1.30 -23.99 -11.12
CA VAL A 576 -1.35 -23.11 -12.29
C VAL A 576 -2.37 -21.98 -12.12
N ARG A 577 -3.43 -22.20 -11.32
CA ARG A 577 -4.48 -21.23 -11.03
C ARG A 577 -4.71 -21.25 -9.52
N GLU A 578 -4.58 -20.09 -8.90
CA GLU A 578 -4.96 -19.87 -7.50
C GLU A 578 -6.47 -20.08 -7.31
N LEU A 579 -6.85 -20.80 -6.25
CA LEU A 579 -8.25 -21.09 -5.95
C LEU A 579 -8.79 -20.06 -4.95
N GLY A 580 -9.67 -19.16 -5.40
CA GLY A 580 -10.42 -18.30 -4.48
C GLY A 580 -11.53 -19.09 -3.76
N PHE A 581 -11.81 -18.77 -2.49
CA PHE A 581 -12.90 -19.42 -1.73
C PHE A 581 -14.27 -19.29 -2.44
N MET A 582 -14.52 -18.18 -3.13
CA MET A 582 -15.69 -17.96 -4.00
C MET A 582 -15.87 -18.98 -5.14
N GLU A 583 -14.84 -19.75 -5.50
CA GLU A 583 -14.93 -20.81 -6.51
C GLU A 583 -15.39 -22.16 -5.94
N ILE A 584 -15.59 -22.25 -4.62
CA ILE A 584 -15.96 -23.47 -3.90
C ILE A 584 -17.43 -23.37 -3.50
N PRO A 585 -18.33 -24.24 -4.02
CA PRO A 585 -19.70 -24.29 -3.52
C PRO A 585 -19.68 -24.79 -2.08
N GLY A 586 -20.05 -23.93 -1.11
CA GLY A 586 -20.01 -24.27 0.31
C GLY A 586 -20.92 -25.45 0.68
N GLU A 587 -21.98 -25.67 -0.10
CA GLU A 587 -22.89 -26.81 0.02
C GLU A 587 -22.29 -28.14 -0.46
N SER A 588 -21.25 -28.12 -1.30
CA SER A 588 -20.49 -29.31 -1.71
C SER A 588 -19.42 -29.72 -0.69
N ILE A 589 -19.11 -28.92 0.35
CA ILE A 589 -18.07 -29.23 1.34
C ILE A 589 -18.58 -30.29 2.33
N THR A 590 -18.02 -31.51 2.25
CA THR A 590 -18.51 -32.68 3.01
C THR A 590 -17.71 -33.03 4.26
N GLU A 591 -16.48 -32.50 4.42
CA GLU A 591 -15.63 -32.75 5.59
C GLU A 591 -15.05 -31.43 6.15
N ASN A 592 -14.70 -31.39 7.44
CA ASN A 592 -14.41 -30.14 8.17
C ASN A 592 -12.96 -29.64 8.06
N TRP A 593 -12.32 -29.79 6.90
CA TRP A 593 -10.92 -29.41 6.66
C TRP A 593 -10.62 -28.95 5.23
N PHE A 594 -9.47 -28.30 5.03
CA PHE A 594 -8.80 -28.14 3.73
C PHE A 594 -7.27 -28.12 3.90
N PHE A 595 -6.53 -28.33 2.80
CA PHE A 595 -5.06 -28.38 2.78
C PHE A 595 -4.51 -27.73 1.49
N ALA A 596 -3.27 -27.26 1.47
CA ALA A 596 -2.61 -26.61 0.33
C ALA A 596 -1.07 -26.65 0.44
N ASN A 597 -0.36 -26.73 -0.69
CA ASN A 597 1.11 -26.66 -0.73
C ASN A 597 1.59 -25.28 -1.25
N HIS A 598 1.47 -24.24 -0.44
CA HIS A 598 1.83 -22.88 -0.85
C HIS A 598 3.36 -22.72 -1.00
N ASN A 599 3.85 -22.51 -2.23
CA ASN A 599 5.28 -22.48 -2.56
C ASN A 599 6.09 -23.69 -2.01
N GLY A 600 5.44 -24.84 -1.80
CA GLY A 600 6.04 -26.04 -1.18
C GLY A 600 6.02 -26.07 0.35
N GLU A 601 5.48 -25.06 1.05
CA GLU A 601 5.12 -25.16 2.47
C GLU A 601 3.71 -25.75 2.61
N PRO A 602 3.53 -26.92 3.27
CA PRO A 602 2.21 -27.49 3.51
C PRO A 602 1.44 -26.71 4.57
N ILE A 603 0.28 -26.18 4.20
CA ILE A 603 -0.64 -25.43 5.06
C ILE A 603 -2.00 -26.17 5.06
N GLY A 604 -2.68 -26.23 6.19
CA GLY A 604 -4.05 -26.77 6.23
C GLY A 604 -4.85 -26.22 7.39
N PHE A 605 -6.18 -26.18 7.24
CA PHE A 605 -7.09 -25.68 8.27
C PHE A 605 -8.21 -26.67 8.57
N CYS A 606 -8.60 -26.78 9.84
CA CYS A 606 -9.68 -27.61 10.36
C CYS A 606 -10.55 -26.78 11.31
N TRP A 607 -11.86 -26.83 11.15
CA TRP A 607 -12.83 -26.14 12.01
C TRP A 607 -13.67 -27.15 12.82
N PRO A 608 -14.36 -26.71 13.90
CA PRO A 608 -15.22 -27.59 14.68
C PRO A 608 -16.31 -28.24 13.83
N LYS A 609 -16.50 -29.56 13.96
CA LYS A 609 -17.57 -30.31 13.28
C LYS A 609 -19.00 -29.82 13.57
N SER A 610 -19.19 -29.11 14.68
CA SER A 610 -20.46 -28.49 15.07
C SER A 610 -20.65 -27.07 14.54
N ALA A 611 -19.64 -26.47 13.92
CA ALA A 611 -19.72 -25.13 13.33
C ALA A 611 -20.30 -25.20 11.91
N LYS A 612 -21.13 -24.22 11.54
CA LYS A 612 -21.54 -24.02 10.14
C LYS A 612 -20.44 -23.23 9.43
N SER A 613 -19.89 -23.78 8.35
CA SER A 613 -18.82 -23.15 7.57
C SER A 613 -19.29 -22.83 6.15
N ASN A 614 -18.77 -21.75 5.57
CA ASN A 614 -19.03 -21.37 4.18
C ASN A 614 -17.93 -20.40 3.70
N PRO A 615 -17.57 -20.40 2.41
CA PRO A 615 -17.06 -19.20 1.75
C PRO A 615 -17.96 -17.97 1.96
N ASP A 616 -17.34 -16.79 2.01
CA ASP A 616 -17.97 -15.46 2.06
C ASP A 616 -17.18 -14.54 1.12
N GLY A 617 -17.47 -14.67 -0.18
CA GLY A 617 -16.68 -14.06 -1.25
C GLY A 617 -15.22 -14.54 -1.22
N TRP A 618 -14.30 -13.60 -0.98
CA TRP A 618 -12.86 -13.89 -0.88
C TRP A 618 -12.46 -14.49 0.48
N GLN A 619 -13.33 -14.44 1.49
CA GLN A 619 -13.10 -15.03 2.81
C GLN A 619 -13.68 -16.44 2.92
N PHE A 620 -13.30 -17.14 3.97
CA PHE A 620 -14.02 -18.29 4.50
C PHE A 620 -14.38 -17.99 5.95
N PHE A 621 -15.47 -18.53 6.46
CA PHE A 621 -15.79 -18.42 7.89
C PHE A 621 -16.33 -19.72 8.45
N TYR A 622 -16.19 -19.89 9.77
CA TYR A 622 -16.94 -20.89 10.52
C TYR A 622 -17.68 -20.22 11.68
N GLN A 623 -18.90 -20.69 11.91
CA GLN A 623 -19.89 -20.05 12.77
C GLN A 623 -20.33 -21.02 13.86
N GLN A 624 -20.14 -20.63 15.12
CA GLN A 624 -20.55 -21.41 16.29
C GLN A 624 -21.76 -20.77 16.98
N GLU A 625 -22.68 -21.60 17.44
CA GLU A 625 -23.80 -21.20 18.29
C GLU A 625 -23.43 -21.39 19.76
N THR A 626 -23.68 -20.39 20.59
CA THR A 626 -23.33 -20.44 22.02
C THR A 626 -24.46 -21.01 22.86
N GLY A 627 -25.69 -20.99 22.33
CA GLY A 627 -26.94 -21.22 23.04
C GLY A 627 -27.42 -19.94 23.75
N PHE A 628 -28.03 -20.11 24.93
CA PHE A 628 -28.29 -18.99 25.84
C PHE A 628 -27.08 -18.69 26.74
N LEU A 629 -27.03 -17.48 27.28
CA LEU A 629 -25.99 -17.02 28.21
C LEU A 629 -26.64 -16.11 29.26
N ALA A 630 -26.88 -16.64 30.46
CA ALA A 630 -27.46 -15.93 31.60
C ALA A 630 -26.41 -15.09 32.37
N PRO A 631 -26.81 -14.16 33.24
CA PRO A 631 -25.91 -13.44 34.13
C PRO A 631 -25.00 -14.38 34.93
N GLY A 632 -23.68 -14.19 34.81
CA GLY A 632 -22.65 -15.04 35.41
C GLY A 632 -22.17 -16.22 34.56
N ASP A 633 -22.87 -16.59 33.47
CA ASP A 633 -22.48 -17.72 32.63
C ASP A 633 -21.18 -17.46 31.87
N GLN A 634 -20.40 -18.53 31.68
CA GLN A 634 -19.16 -18.56 30.92
C GLN A 634 -19.19 -19.74 29.93
N LYS A 635 -18.85 -19.48 28.66
CA LYS A 635 -18.96 -20.44 27.56
C LYS A 635 -17.69 -20.42 26.70
N VAL A 636 -16.89 -21.48 26.84
CA VAL A 636 -15.77 -21.76 25.93
C VAL A 636 -16.33 -22.37 24.64
N LEU A 637 -15.88 -21.89 23.49
CA LEU A 637 -16.24 -22.41 22.16
C LEU A 637 -15.18 -23.39 21.63
N ALA A 638 -15.56 -24.25 20.70
CA ALA A 638 -14.66 -25.26 20.17
C ALA A 638 -13.57 -24.63 19.28
N PRO A 639 -12.33 -25.14 19.32
CA PRO A 639 -11.19 -24.54 18.61
C PRO A 639 -11.18 -24.83 17.11
N GLY A 640 -10.68 -23.86 16.34
CA GLY A 640 -10.15 -24.08 14.99
C GLY A 640 -8.65 -24.37 15.06
N TYR A 641 -8.15 -25.15 14.09
CA TYR A 641 -6.75 -25.57 14.01
C TYR A 641 -6.16 -25.28 12.64
N LEU A 642 -5.08 -24.49 12.61
CA LEU A 642 -4.25 -24.22 11.44
C LEU A 642 -2.93 -24.96 11.57
N SER A 643 -2.61 -25.83 10.63
CA SER A 643 -1.28 -26.43 10.46
C SER A 643 -0.46 -25.55 9.52
N ILE A 644 0.65 -25.00 10.02
CA ILE A 644 1.73 -24.41 9.21
C ILE A 644 2.88 -25.44 9.10
N GLY A 645 2.58 -26.56 8.46
CA GLY A 645 3.48 -27.70 8.24
C GLY A 645 3.73 -28.58 9.47
N ALA A 646 2.74 -28.67 10.37
CA ALA A 646 2.67 -29.74 11.37
C ALA A 646 2.30 -31.06 10.69
N PHE A 647 1.31 -31.02 9.79
CA PHE A 647 1.00 -32.10 8.86
C PHE A 647 1.70 -31.87 7.52
N ARG A 648 2.11 -32.96 6.86
CA ARG A 648 2.84 -32.98 5.58
C ARG A 648 2.00 -33.38 4.39
N THR A 649 0.83 -33.95 4.65
CA THR A 649 -0.08 -34.50 3.65
C THR A 649 -1.53 -34.11 3.99
N TRP A 650 -2.40 -34.10 2.99
CA TRP A 650 -3.82 -33.84 3.23
C TRP A 650 -4.47 -35.01 3.98
N GLU A 651 -3.95 -36.23 3.81
CA GLU A 651 -4.37 -37.44 4.51
C GLU A 651 -4.12 -37.36 6.04
N GLU A 652 -2.98 -36.80 6.45
CA GLU A 652 -2.70 -36.49 7.87
C GLU A 652 -3.72 -35.48 8.42
N MET A 653 -4.04 -34.44 7.63
CA MET A 653 -4.97 -33.39 8.04
C MET A 653 -6.42 -33.89 8.14
N GLN A 654 -6.87 -34.71 7.17
CA GLN A 654 -8.17 -35.39 7.20
C GLN A 654 -8.31 -36.31 8.43
N ARG A 655 -7.25 -37.06 8.77
CA ARG A 655 -7.21 -37.90 9.98
C ARG A 655 -7.27 -37.06 11.25
N PHE A 656 -6.56 -35.94 11.31
CA PHE A 656 -6.63 -35.00 12.45
C PHE A 656 -8.00 -34.33 12.59
N ALA A 657 -8.68 -34.01 11.48
CA ALA A 657 -10.08 -33.61 11.46
C ALA A 657 -11.04 -34.72 11.93
N GLY A 658 -10.55 -35.95 12.13
CA GLY A 658 -11.30 -37.07 12.70
C GLY A 658 -12.25 -37.72 11.70
N VAL A 659 -11.85 -37.81 10.43
CA VAL A 659 -12.56 -38.57 9.39
C VAL A 659 -11.94 -39.96 9.27
N THR A 660 -12.77 -41.00 9.22
CA THR A 660 -12.33 -42.39 9.04
C THR A 660 -11.85 -42.58 7.61
N ALA A 661 -10.56 -42.85 7.42
CA ALA A 661 -9.98 -42.93 6.09
C ALA A 661 -10.45 -44.18 5.32
N GLU A 662 -11.28 -43.98 4.28
CA GLU A 662 -11.51 -44.98 3.24
C GLU A 662 -10.28 -45.10 2.32
N ALA A 663 -9.89 -46.33 2.00
CA ALA A 663 -8.68 -46.58 1.23
C ALA A 663 -8.95 -46.50 -0.28
N GLY A 664 -8.65 -45.36 -0.92
CA GLY A 664 -8.58 -45.32 -2.39
C GLY A 664 -8.80 -44.00 -3.14
N LYS A 665 -9.01 -42.83 -2.50
CA LYS A 665 -9.17 -41.54 -3.23
C LYS A 665 -7.93 -41.24 -4.11
N ILE A 666 -8.12 -40.82 -5.37
CA ILE A 666 -7.07 -40.80 -6.42
C ILE A 666 -6.61 -39.38 -6.82
N VAL A 667 -5.29 -39.14 -6.72
CA VAL A 667 -4.56 -37.86 -6.97
C VAL A 667 -3.68 -37.97 -8.25
N LYS A 668 -3.30 -36.87 -8.97
CA LYS A 668 -2.80 -36.96 -10.39
C LYS A 668 -1.66 -35.98 -10.82
N ASN A 669 -0.41 -36.47 -10.94
CA ASN A 669 0.80 -35.76 -11.51
C ASN A 669 1.77 -36.76 -12.23
N GLU A 670 2.90 -36.48 -12.95
CA GLU A 670 3.89 -35.36 -13.14
C GLU A 670 4.63 -35.48 -14.54
N LYS A 671 5.70 -34.69 -14.88
CA LYS A 671 6.99 -35.00 -15.66
C LYS A 671 7.81 -33.70 -15.99
N ALA A 672 9.11 -33.75 -16.38
CA ALA A 672 9.94 -32.55 -16.73
C ALA A 672 11.09 -32.72 -17.78
N LEU A 673 11.54 -31.61 -18.40
CA LEU A 673 12.61 -31.52 -19.44
C LEU A 673 13.39 -30.18 -19.31
N VAL A 674 14.68 -30.15 -19.67
CA VAL A 674 15.54 -28.93 -19.68
C VAL A 674 16.26 -28.80 -21.04
N ILE A 675 16.29 -27.60 -21.65
CA ILE A 675 17.00 -27.33 -22.92
C ILE A 675 18.01 -26.19 -22.77
N ASN A 676 19.15 -26.33 -23.49
CA ASN A 676 20.28 -25.40 -23.58
C ASN A 676 20.92 -25.08 -22.21
N ILE A 677 21.11 -26.09 -21.37
CA ILE A 677 21.66 -25.97 -20.00
C ILE A 677 20.86 -24.96 -19.14
N GLY A 678 19.57 -24.75 -19.48
CA GLY A 678 18.68 -23.76 -18.86
C GLY A 678 18.77 -22.35 -19.45
N ASN A 679 19.84 -21.98 -20.17
CA ASN A 679 19.97 -20.67 -20.80
C ASN A 679 18.92 -20.51 -21.91
N PRO A 680 18.02 -19.50 -21.86
CA PRO A 680 17.11 -19.24 -22.98
C PRO A 680 17.84 -18.64 -24.20
N VAL A 681 19.06 -18.11 -24.07
CA VAL A 681 19.83 -17.57 -25.21
C VAL A 681 20.71 -18.66 -25.84
N ALA A 682 20.50 -18.93 -27.13
CA ALA A 682 21.35 -19.83 -27.89
C ALA A 682 22.60 -19.10 -28.40
N LYS A 683 23.76 -19.75 -28.33
CA LYS A 683 25.02 -19.25 -28.91
C LYS A 683 25.13 -19.74 -30.36
N GLU A 684 25.82 -18.99 -31.23
CA GLU A 684 26.02 -19.38 -32.64
C GLU A 684 27.04 -20.52 -32.79
N GLN A 685 26.67 -21.71 -32.29
CA GLN A 685 27.48 -22.94 -32.29
C GLN A 685 26.79 -24.13 -33.00
N GLY A 686 25.72 -23.86 -33.78
CA GLY A 686 25.05 -24.84 -34.64
C GLY A 686 24.14 -25.87 -33.96
N THR A 687 24.43 -26.24 -32.71
CA THR A 687 23.59 -27.15 -31.89
C THR A 687 23.25 -26.58 -30.51
N ALA A 688 22.18 -27.08 -29.90
CA ALA A 688 21.85 -26.87 -28.49
C ALA A 688 21.65 -28.21 -27.77
N GLU A 689 22.03 -28.26 -26.48
CA GLU A 689 21.85 -29.43 -25.62
C GLU A 689 20.39 -29.55 -25.14
N PHE A 690 19.96 -30.76 -24.79
CA PHE A 690 18.82 -30.99 -23.91
C PHE A 690 19.09 -32.11 -22.92
N THR A 691 18.35 -32.08 -21.80
CA THR A 691 18.37 -33.07 -20.72
C THR A 691 16.93 -33.43 -20.35
N LEU A 692 16.53 -34.69 -20.58
CA LEU A 692 15.27 -35.26 -20.09
C LEU A 692 15.50 -35.89 -18.71
N LYS A 693 14.60 -35.65 -17.74
CA LYS A 693 14.75 -36.12 -16.36
C LYS A 693 13.44 -36.65 -15.78
N THR A 694 13.54 -37.74 -15.02
CA THR A 694 12.43 -38.28 -14.21
C THR A 694 12.66 -37.98 -12.72
N TYR A 695 11.58 -37.65 -12.00
CA TYR A 695 11.59 -37.52 -10.54
C TYR A 695 11.06 -38.78 -9.83
N ARG A 696 10.50 -39.75 -10.57
CA ARG A 696 10.13 -41.07 -10.04
C ARG A 696 11.34 -41.99 -9.87
N SER A 697 11.17 -42.99 -9.00
CA SER A 697 12.17 -44.02 -8.68
C SER A 697 12.63 -44.88 -9.87
N SER A 698 11.83 -44.94 -10.94
CA SER A 698 12.04 -45.73 -12.16
C SER A 698 13.03 -45.10 -13.14
N TYR A 699 13.75 -45.93 -13.89
CA TYR A 699 14.57 -45.50 -15.02
C TYR A 699 13.72 -45.03 -16.22
N LEU A 700 14.33 -44.25 -17.11
CA LEU A 700 13.75 -43.78 -18.37
C LEU A 700 13.70 -44.94 -19.38
N ASN A 701 12.52 -45.21 -19.94
CA ASN A 701 12.33 -46.19 -21.01
C ASN A 701 11.33 -45.64 -22.04
N GLY A 702 11.74 -45.54 -23.31
CA GLY A 702 10.92 -44.98 -24.38
C GLY A 702 11.67 -44.14 -25.41
N THR A 703 11.00 -43.13 -25.96
CA THR A 703 11.52 -42.25 -27.02
C THR A 703 11.22 -40.77 -26.79
N ILE A 704 12.04 -39.92 -27.40
CA ILE A 704 11.85 -38.46 -27.48
C ILE A 704 12.07 -37.99 -28.93
N ASP A 705 11.09 -37.25 -29.45
CA ASP A 705 11.20 -36.50 -30.70
C ASP A 705 11.29 -35.00 -30.38
N ILE A 706 12.28 -34.30 -30.94
CA ILE A 706 12.47 -32.86 -30.73
C ILE A 706 12.24 -32.10 -32.04
N PHE A 707 11.45 -31.04 -31.92
CA PHE A 707 11.05 -30.14 -32.99
C PHE A 707 11.48 -28.69 -32.66
N LEU A 708 11.88 -27.93 -33.67
CA LEU A 708 12.22 -26.50 -33.58
C LEU A 708 11.32 -25.72 -34.54
N ASN A 709 10.43 -24.88 -34.02
CA ASN A 709 9.40 -24.19 -34.82
C ASN A 709 8.54 -25.16 -35.68
N GLU A 710 8.18 -26.32 -35.09
CA GLU A 710 7.55 -27.51 -35.71
C GLU A 710 8.41 -28.31 -36.72
N ASP A 711 9.61 -27.87 -37.13
CA ASP A 711 10.55 -28.71 -37.88
C ASP A 711 11.13 -29.81 -36.96
N LYS A 712 10.96 -31.09 -37.29
CA LYS A 712 11.60 -32.18 -36.53
C LYS A 712 13.13 -32.15 -36.72
N LYS A 713 13.89 -32.00 -35.63
CA LYS A 713 15.37 -31.92 -35.64
C LYS A 713 16.05 -33.17 -35.07
N LEU A 714 15.38 -33.96 -34.22
CA LEU A 714 15.95 -35.17 -33.63
C LEU A 714 14.87 -36.23 -33.31
N SER A 715 15.26 -37.50 -33.39
CA SER A 715 14.63 -38.63 -32.69
C SER A 715 15.69 -39.33 -31.85
N ALA A 716 15.36 -39.72 -30.62
CA ALA A 716 16.22 -40.55 -29.78
C ALA A 716 15.40 -41.56 -28.96
N ASN A 717 16.02 -42.69 -28.65
CA ASN A 717 15.49 -43.75 -27.80
C ASN A 717 16.43 -44.03 -26.61
N PHE A 718 15.87 -44.48 -25.50
CA PHE A 718 16.58 -44.84 -24.28
C PHE A 718 15.85 -46.03 -23.63
N SER A 719 16.61 -47.01 -23.11
CA SER A 719 16.04 -48.24 -22.55
C SER A 719 16.28 -48.39 -21.05
N GLN A 720 15.38 -49.10 -20.37
CA GLN A 720 15.48 -49.39 -18.93
C GLN A 720 16.80 -50.08 -18.54
N GLU A 721 17.39 -50.85 -19.46
CA GLU A 721 18.67 -51.55 -19.32
C GLU A 721 19.88 -50.61 -19.17
N GLN A 722 19.72 -49.33 -19.52
CA GLN A 722 20.78 -48.32 -19.42
C GLN A 722 20.82 -47.62 -18.04
N GLU A 723 19.88 -47.95 -17.14
CA GLU A 723 19.72 -47.37 -15.79
C GLU A 723 19.66 -45.83 -15.74
N LEU A 724 19.24 -45.20 -16.85
CA LEU A 724 19.23 -43.74 -16.98
C LEU A 724 18.07 -43.11 -16.20
N LYS A 725 18.39 -42.23 -15.24
CA LYS A 725 17.43 -41.28 -14.64
C LYS A 725 17.46 -39.89 -15.30
N GLU A 726 18.48 -39.67 -16.14
CA GLU A 726 18.76 -38.41 -16.83
C GLU A 726 19.34 -38.77 -18.22
N PHE A 727 18.74 -38.28 -19.30
CA PHE A 727 19.18 -38.55 -20.68
C PHE A 727 19.57 -37.23 -21.36
N LYS A 728 20.76 -37.18 -21.97
CA LYS A 728 21.32 -35.98 -22.61
C LYS A 728 21.69 -36.22 -24.06
N SER A 729 21.41 -35.24 -24.92
CA SER A 729 21.91 -35.19 -26.29
C SER A 729 21.83 -33.75 -26.84
N ASN A 730 22.26 -33.56 -28.08
CA ASN A 730 22.24 -32.27 -28.79
C ASN A 730 21.31 -32.33 -30.01
N PHE A 731 20.71 -31.20 -30.38
CA PHE A 731 19.92 -31.06 -31.62
C PHE A 731 20.38 -29.84 -32.44
N PRO A 732 20.31 -29.88 -33.79
CA PRO A 732 20.62 -28.74 -34.64
C PRO A 732 19.67 -27.55 -34.43
N ILE A 733 20.23 -26.34 -34.34
CA ILE A 733 19.48 -25.07 -34.23
C ILE A 733 19.44 -24.26 -35.54
N GLU A 734 19.77 -24.89 -36.67
CA GLU A 734 19.55 -24.32 -38.00
C GLU A 734 18.05 -24.06 -38.26
N GLY A 735 17.75 -22.84 -38.73
CA GLY A 735 16.38 -22.34 -38.88
C GLY A 735 15.84 -21.53 -37.70
N MET A 736 16.66 -21.22 -36.67
CA MET A 736 16.23 -20.33 -35.59
C MET A 736 15.84 -18.91 -36.07
N LYS A 737 14.64 -18.52 -35.66
CA LYS A 737 14.09 -17.16 -35.64
C LYS A 737 14.45 -16.47 -34.30
N PRO A 738 14.40 -15.12 -34.18
CA PRO A 738 14.76 -14.38 -32.97
C PRO A 738 14.14 -14.92 -31.67
N ILE A 739 12.86 -15.31 -31.72
CA ILE A 739 12.24 -16.25 -30.77
C ILE A 739 11.93 -17.54 -31.53
N SER A 740 12.44 -18.66 -31.05
CA SER A 740 12.15 -20.00 -31.57
C SER A 740 11.55 -20.90 -30.49
N LEU A 741 10.55 -21.69 -30.87
CA LEU A 741 9.93 -22.66 -29.98
C LEU A 741 10.61 -24.01 -30.14
N VAL A 742 10.94 -24.66 -29.03
CA VAL A 742 11.39 -26.05 -28.99
C VAL A 742 10.24 -26.88 -28.40
N LYS A 743 9.88 -27.96 -29.08
CA LYS A 743 8.81 -28.87 -28.67
C LYS A 743 9.38 -30.27 -28.58
N ALA A 744 9.11 -30.97 -27.50
CA ALA A 744 9.50 -32.36 -27.30
C ALA A 744 8.26 -33.23 -27.15
N GLU A 745 8.09 -34.21 -28.03
CA GLU A 745 7.07 -35.26 -27.90
C GLU A 745 7.74 -36.50 -27.29
N ILE A 746 7.31 -36.86 -26.08
CA ILE A 746 7.97 -37.87 -25.24
C ILE A 746 7.01 -39.04 -25.06
N THR A 747 7.37 -40.21 -25.60
CA THR A 747 6.61 -41.45 -25.43
C THR A 747 7.34 -42.36 -24.44
N LEU A 748 6.68 -42.70 -23.34
CA LEU A 748 7.19 -43.59 -22.30
C LEU A 748 6.16 -44.69 -22.03
N ASP A 749 6.56 -45.78 -21.38
CA ASP A 749 5.64 -46.89 -21.02
C ASP A 749 4.44 -46.41 -20.18
N SER A 750 4.66 -45.35 -19.39
CA SER A 750 3.64 -44.67 -18.56
C SER A 750 2.77 -43.66 -19.31
N GLY A 751 2.83 -43.63 -20.64
CA GLY A 751 2.06 -42.74 -21.51
C GLY A 751 2.87 -41.65 -22.19
N LYS A 752 2.20 -40.94 -23.11
CA LYS A 752 2.77 -39.84 -23.89
C LYS A 752 2.62 -38.49 -23.18
N THR A 753 3.59 -37.60 -23.35
CA THR A 753 3.51 -36.20 -22.92
C THR A 753 4.24 -35.29 -23.91
N ASN A 754 3.78 -34.06 -24.05
CA ASN A 754 4.36 -33.04 -24.92
C ASN A 754 4.83 -31.86 -24.06
N VAL A 755 6.10 -31.48 -24.18
CA VAL A 755 6.69 -30.33 -23.49
C VAL A 755 7.06 -29.26 -24.51
N LYS A 756 6.88 -27.98 -24.16
CA LYS A 756 7.29 -26.83 -24.97
C LYS A 756 8.26 -25.96 -24.17
N ASP A 757 9.26 -25.42 -24.85
CA ASP A 757 10.30 -24.53 -24.34
C ASP A 757 10.63 -23.47 -25.41
N LEU A 758 11.47 -22.50 -25.08
CA LEU A 758 11.80 -21.33 -25.88
C LEU A 758 13.31 -21.11 -25.93
N LEU A 759 13.80 -20.69 -27.10
CA LEU A 759 15.18 -20.26 -27.34
C LEU A 759 15.22 -18.92 -28.11
N LEU A 760 16.16 -18.07 -27.72
CA LEU A 760 16.43 -16.75 -28.29
C LEU A 760 17.67 -16.79 -29.18
N MET A 761 17.65 -16.08 -30.30
CA MET A 761 18.76 -15.98 -31.26
C MET A 761 19.10 -14.50 -31.53
N PRO A 762 20.03 -13.90 -30.77
CA PRO A 762 20.41 -12.50 -30.94
C PRO A 762 21.23 -12.29 -32.21
N ARG A 763 20.86 -11.31 -33.03
CA ARG A 763 21.50 -10.98 -34.33
C ARG A 763 21.41 -9.50 -34.65
N GLY A 764 22.34 -9.02 -35.48
CA GLY A 764 22.38 -7.61 -35.90
C GLY A 764 23.18 -6.73 -34.93
N LYS A 765 22.74 -5.49 -34.75
CA LYS A 765 23.40 -4.48 -33.90
C LYS A 765 22.35 -3.62 -33.21
N ILE A 766 22.71 -3.09 -32.04
CA ILE A 766 21.91 -2.07 -31.34
C ILE A 766 22.41 -0.68 -31.76
N ARG A 767 21.47 0.21 -32.08
CA ARG A 767 21.69 1.63 -32.37
C ARG A 767 21.29 2.43 -31.14
N ILE A 768 22.15 3.37 -30.75
CA ILE A 768 21.89 4.34 -29.69
C ILE A 768 21.98 5.76 -30.27
N ILE A 769 21.12 6.66 -29.79
CA ILE A 769 21.04 8.06 -30.23
C ILE A 769 20.74 8.93 -29.02
N THR A 770 21.40 10.08 -28.91
CA THR A 770 20.96 11.19 -28.06
C THR A 770 20.70 12.40 -28.95
N GLU A 771 19.51 12.98 -28.85
CA GLU A 771 19.05 14.09 -29.69
C GLU A 771 18.21 15.08 -28.86
N GLU A 772 18.13 16.34 -29.28
CA GLU A 772 17.20 17.30 -28.68
C GLU A 772 15.85 17.22 -29.39
N GLN A 773 14.77 16.96 -28.64
CA GLN A 773 13.41 16.94 -29.18
C GLN A 773 12.48 17.73 -28.24
N ASN A 774 11.74 18.69 -28.78
CA ASN A 774 10.82 19.55 -28.03
C ASN A 774 11.47 20.27 -26.81
N GLY A 775 12.76 20.62 -26.88
CA GLY A 775 13.50 21.24 -25.78
C GLY A 775 13.86 20.31 -24.62
N LYS A 776 13.82 18.99 -24.84
CA LYS A 776 14.24 17.95 -23.88
C LYS A 776 15.37 17.11 -24.47
N THR A 777 16.27 16.60 -23.63
CA THR A 777 17.29 15.62 -24.05
C THR A 777 16.64 14.24 -24.19
N VAL A 778 16.58 13.71 -25.41
CA VAL A 778 15.96 12.42 -25.72
C VAL A 778 17.02 11.35 -25.99
N TYR A 779 16.93 10.25 -25.26
CA TYR A 779 17.77 9.06 -25.38
C TYR A 779 16.95 7.97 -26.08
N THR A 780 17.43 7.50 -27.24
CA THR A 780 16.78 6.43 -28.03
C THR A 780 17.68 5.20 -28.11
N MET A 781 17.12 4.01 -27.93
CA MET A 781 17.79 2.73 -28.21
C MET A 781 16.91 1.87 -29.12
N ASP A 782 17.51 1.31 -30.16
CA ASP A 782 16.86 0.53 -31.23
C ASP A 782 17.67 -0.75 -31.51
N ASN A 783 17.05 -1.93 -31.47
CA ASN A 783 17.72 -3.21 -31.76
C ASN A 783 17.37 -3.80 -33.14
N GLY A 784 16.67 -3.05 -34.00
CA GLY A 784 16.18 -3.48 -35.31
C GLY A 784 14.81 -4.17 -35.30
N ILE A 785 14.18 -4.36 -34.13
CA ILE A 785 12.80 -4.85 -33.99
C ILE A 785 12.02 -4.05 -32.92
N ILE A 786 12.67 -3.74 -31.80
CA ILE A 786 12.18 -2.86 -30.73
C ILE A 786 13.01 -1.58 -30.73
N SER A 787 12.34 -0.43 -30.58
CA SER A 787 12.98 0.86 -30.29
C SER A 787 12.25 1.56 -29.14
N PHE A 788 12.98 2.14 -28.18
CA PHE A 788 12.39 2.90 -27.08
C PHE A 788 13.04 4.26 -26.88
N LYS A 789 12.32 5.20 -26.26
CA LYS A 789 12.83 6.53 -25.89
C LYS A 789 12.59 6.91 -24.43
N ALA A 790 13.53 7.65 -23.86
CA ALA A 790 13.45 8.27 -22.53
C ALA A 790 13.92 9.72 -22.55
N ALA A 791 13.45 10.53 -21.59
CA ALA A 791 13.88 11.93 -21.42
C ALA A 791 13.80 12.32 -19.93
N PRO A 792 14.90 12.20 -19.16
CA PRO A 792 14.90 12.51 -17.72
C PRO A 792 14.43 13.93 -17.37
N ASP A 793 14.63 14.90 -18.27
CA ASP A 793 14.18 16.31 -18.18
C ASP A 793 12.64 16.48 -18.32
N PHE A 794 11.92 15.40 -18.63
CA PHE A 794 10.46 15.29 -18.65
C PHE A 794 10.00 14.28 -17.59
N TYR A 795 10.60 13.09 -17.58
CA TYR A 795 10.19 11.99 -16.72
C TYR A 795 11.33 10.97 -16.54
N PRO A 796 11.61 10.47 -15.33
CA PRO A 796 12.58 9.38 -15.12
C PRO A 796 11.94 8.03 -15.46
N GLY A 797 11.79 7.77 -16.76
CA GLY A 797 11.22 6.55 -17.33
C GLY A 797 11.26 6.57 -18.86
N LEU A 798 10.78 5.50 -19.49
CA LEU A 798 10.53 5.47 -20.93
C LEU A 798 9.22 6.21 -21.25
N PHE A 799 9.20 7.02 -22.31
CA PHE A 799 7.97 7.66 -22.82
C PHE A 799 7.48 7.04 -24.14
N SER A 800 8.29 6.19 -24.77
CA SER A 800 7.99 5.47 -26.01
C SER A 800 8.59 4.07 -25.96
N LEU A 801 7.83 3.07 -26.41
CA LEU A 801 8.29 1.69 -26.67
C LEU A 801 7.58 1.19 -27.94
N SER A 802 8.29 1.23 -29.06
CA SER A 802 7.81 0.74 -30.33
C SER A 802 8.31 -0.67 -30.65
N TYR A 803 7.48 -1.42 -31.37
CA TYR A 803 7.79 -2.70 -31.99
C TYR A 803 7.41 -2.59 -33.47
N LYS A 804 8.36 -2.85 -34.39
CA LYS A 804 8.16 -2.70 -35.85
C LYS A 804 7.50 -1.36 -36.24
N ASP A 805 8.09 -0.26 -35.79
CA ASP A 805 7.61 1.12 -35.97
C ASP A 805 6.24 1.46 -35.34
N ARG A 806 5.57 0.50 -34.70
CA ARG A 806 4.31 0.73 -33.97
C ARG A 806 4.58 1.05 -32.49
N GLU A 807 4.17 2.23 -32.05
CA GLU A 807 4.16 2.63 -30.63
C GLU A 807 3.15 1.83 -29.79
N TRP A 808 3.55 1.45 -28.57
CA TRP A 808 2.69 0.73 -27.61
C TRP A 808 2.34 1.54 -26.37
N LEU A 809 3.22 2.42 -25.88
CA LEU A 809 2.94 3.21 -24.68
C LEU A 809 1.88 4.29 -24.94
N ASP A 810 1.29 4.79 -23.87
CA ASP A 810 0.57 6.07 -23.85
C ASP A 810 1.41 7.06 -23.04
N SER A 811 1.68 8.26 -23.57
CA SER A 811 2.47 9.29 -22.88
C SER A 811 2.04 10.70 -23.29
N SER A 812 2.30 11.68 -22.42
CA SER A 812 2.05 13.11 -22.68
C SER A 812 3.30 13.88 -23.11
N PHE A 813 4.43 13.22 -23.40
CA PHE A 813 5.68 13.87 -23.81
C PHE A 813 5.43 14.97 -24.87
N PRO A 814 5.88 16.21 -24.66
CA PRO A 814 7.00 16.60 -23.78
C PRO A 814 6.65 17.07 -22.35
N GLU A 815 5.38 17.16 -21.95
CA GLU A 815 5.01 17.74 -20.64
C GLU A 815 3.88 16.97 -19.92
N PRO A 816 3.90 16.82 -18.58
CA PRO A 816 2.85 16.10 -17.85
C PRO A 816 1.48 16.79 -17.89
N VAL A 817 0.40 16.01 -17.93
CA VAL A 817 -1.00 16.49 -17.96
C VAL A 817 -1.85 15.81 -16.87
N ALA A 818 -3.11 16.20 -16.70
CA ALA A 818 -4.07 15.40 -15.93
C ALA A 818 -4.80 14.41 -16.84
N ARG A 819 -5.08 13.19 -16.35
CA ARG A 819 -5.85 12.16 -17.07
C ARG A 819 -6.50 11.22 -16.05
N GLY A 820 -7.81 10.96 -16.16
CA GLY A 820 -8.55 10.04 -15.28
C GLY A 820 -8.29 10.25 -13.79
N TRP A 821 -7.65 9.27 -13.16
CA TRP A 821 -7.28 9.30 -11.73
C TRP A 821 -6.00 10.11 -11.46
N TRP A 822 -5.08 10.18 -12.44
CA TRP A 822 -3.70 10.63 -12.26
C TRP A 822 -3.49 12.12 -12.63
N ASN A 823 -2.72 12.82 -11.80
CA ASN A 823 -2.21 14.17 -12.05
C ASN A 823 -1.01 14.42 -11.11
N PRO A 824 0.16 14.86 -11.61
CA PRO A 824 0.54 14.88 -13.02
C PRO A 824 0.70 13.45 -13.57
N TRP A 825 0.24 13.24 -14.78
CA TRP A 825 0.36 12.02 -15.56
C TRP A 825 1.32 12.29 -16.73
N ALA A 826 2.41 11.53 -16.78
CA ALA A 826 3.36 11.50 -17.90
C ALA A 826 3.14 10.28 -18.81
N GLY A 827 2.39 9.28 -18.33
CA GLY A 827 2.27 7.96 -18.94
C GLY A 827 3.59 7.20 -18.96
N GLY A 828 3.84 6.46 -20.04
CA GLY A 828 5.09 5.77 -20.29
C GLY A 828 5.29 4.52 -19.41
N MET A 829 6.55 4.19 -19.16
CA MET A 829 6.99 3.11 -18.27
C MET A 829 8.04 3.62 -17.29
N LYS A 830 7.81 3.43 -15.98
CA LYS A 830 8.77 3.81 -14.91
C LYS A 830 8.80 2.78 -13.79
N THR A 831 9.85 2.80 -12.98
CA THR A 831 9.92 2.12 -11.67
C THR A 831 10.38 3.10 -10.58
N VAL A 832 9.60 3.24 -9.51
CA VAL A 832 9.82 4.19 -8.40
C VAL A 832 9.69 3.49 -7.04
N PRO A 833 10.27 4.02 -5.96
CA PRO A 833 10.01 3.46 -4.64
C PRO A 833 8.56 3.74 -4.23
N SER A 834 7.97 2.86 -3.42
CA SER A 834 6.64 3.09 -2.85
C SER A 834 6.60 4.37 -2.00
N GLN A 835 5.41 4.96 -1.87
CA GLN A 835 5.15 6.22 -1.12
C GLN A 835 5.72 7.49 -1.79
N MET A 836 6.22 7.42 -3.03
CA MET A 836 6.68 8.57 -3.81
C MET A 836 5.68 8.88 -4.93
N SER A 837 4.91 9.97 -4.80
CA SER A 837 3.99 10.42 -5.85
C SER A 837 4.72 11.01 -7.05
N VAL A 838 4.02 11.18 -8.17
CA VAL A 838 4.58 11.85 -9.35
C VAL A 838 4.89 13.33 -9.08
N PHE A 839 4.08 14.01 -8.25
CA PHE A 839 4.39 15.37 -7.79
C PHE A 839 5.72 15.44 -7.05
N SER A 840 6.07 14.42 -6.25
CA SER A 840 7.35 14.39 -5.53
C SER A 840 8.50 13.91 -6.42
N LEU A 841 8.29 12.91 -7.26
CA LEU A 841 9.28 12.42 -8.24
C LEU A 841 9.82 13.54 -9.15
N LEU A 842 8.95 14.43 -9.62
CA LEU A 842 9.32 15.58 -10.46
C LEU A 842 10.05 16.71 -9.70
N LYS A 843 10.12 16.65 -8.36
CA LYS A 843 10.97 17.54 -7.53
C LYS A 843 12.42 17.01 -7.42
N GLU A 844 12.68 15.76 -7.83
CA GLU A 844 13.98 15.10 -7.70
C GLU A 844 14.88 15.22 -8.93
N LYS A 845 16.15 14.79 -8.81
CA LYS A 845 17.15 14.92 -9.89
C LYS A 845 17.38 13.59 -10.58
N SER A 846 17.31 13.57 -11.91
CA SER A 846 17.55 12.38 -12.72
C SER A 846 18.43 12.66 -13.95
N THR A 847 19.15 11.65 -14.41
CA THR A 847 20.01 11.66 -15.61
C THR A 847 19.98 10.30 -16.29
N ALA A 848 20.52 10.17 -17.51
CA ALA A 848 20.61 8.87 -18.19
C ALA A 848 21.92 8.69 -18.99
N GLU A 849 22.33 7.43 -19.15
CA GLU A 849 23.50 7.01 -19.94
C GLU A 849 23.27 5.63 -20.61
N PHE A 850 24.03 5.34 -21.66
CA PHE A 850 24.04 4.04 -22.33
C PHE A 850 25.20 3.17 -21.81
N LEU A 851 24.90 1.93 -21.41
CA LEU A 851 25.84 0.96 -20.88
C LEU A 851 25.73 -0.38 -21.62
N ASN A 852 26.72 -1.25 -21.43
CA ASN A 852 26.60 -2.68 -21.73
C ASN A 852 26.67 -3.47 -20.42
N VAL A 853 25.82 -4.49 -20.30
CA VAL A 853 25.69 -5.34 -19.11
C VAL A 853 25.64 -6.81 -19.51
N LYS A 854 25.86 -7.70 -18.54
CA LYS A 854 25.79 -9.15 -18.73
C LYS A 854 24.77 -9.79 -17.80
N ASP A 855 24.14 -10.84 -18.30
CA ASP A 855 23.30 -11.73 -17.49
C ASP A 855 24.10 -12.89 -16.87
N SER A 856 23.38 -13.69 -16.09
CA SER A 856 23.80 -14.92 -15.39
C SER A 856 24.44 -16.00 -16.27
N TYR A 857 24.29 -15.94 -17.59
CA TYR A 857 24.90 -16.86 -18.57
C TYR A 857 25.98 -16.19 -19.43
N GLU A 858 26.41 -14.98 -19.04
CA GLU A 858 27.39 -14.13 -19.72
C GLU A 858 26.96 -13.69 -21.13
N ASN A 859 25.66 -13.68 -21.45
CA ASN A 859 25.18 -13.05 -22.69
C ASN A 859 25.24 -11.52 -22.54
N GLU A 860 25.55 -10.80 -23.62
CA GLU A 860 25.78 -9.35 -23.60
C GLU A 860 24.55 -8.57 -24.06
N TRP A 861 24.12 -7.59 -23.25
CA TRP A 861 22.98 -6.72 -23.48
C TRP A 861 23.44 -5.26 -23.51
N SER A 862 22.85 -4.43 -24.37
CA SER A 862 22.97 -2.96 -24.23
C SER A 862 21.79 -2.43 -23.41
N ALA A 863 22.07 -1.50 -22.50
CA ALA A 863 21.13 -0.97 -21.53
C ALA A 863 21.12 0.57 -21.52
N LEU A 864 19.95 1.16 -21.35
CA LEU A 864 19.78 2.54 -20.92
C LEU A 864 19.65 2.51 -19.39
N ALA A 865 20.57 3.18 -18.72
CA ALA A 865 20.48 3.47 -17.30
C ALA A 865 19.81 4.83 -17.11
N ILE A 866 18.79 4.91 -16.26
CA ILE A 866 18.22 6.17 -15.77
C ILE A 866 18.51 6.24 -14.26
N HIS A 867 19.36 7.18 -13.87
CA HIS A 867 19.69 7.42 -12.46
C HIS A 867 18.72 8.43 -11.88
N THR A 868 18.28 8.22 -10.64
CA THR A 868 17.47 9.17 -9.88
C THR A 868 18.01 9.30 -8.47
N LYS A 869 18.17 10.54 -8.01
CA LYS A 869 18.62 10.91 -6.65
C LYS A 869 17.53 11.70 -5.94
N ALA A 870 17.02 11.14 -4.85
CA ALA A 870 16.07 11.80 -3.96
C ALA A 870 16.80 12.76 -3.01
N VAL A 871 16.53 14.05 -3.18
CA VAL A 871 17.08 15.18 -2.43
C VAL A 871 16.01 15.85 -1.57
N GLN A 872 14.76 15.93 -2.04
CA GLN A 872 13.68 16.68 -1.39
C GLN A 872 12.71 15.80 -0.58
N HIS A 873 12.39 14.61 -1.06
CA HIS A 873 11.47 13.67 -0.43
C HIS A 873 11.95 13.26 0.97
N SER A 874 11.08 13.42 1.98
CA SER A 874 11.37 13.12 3.39
C SER A 874 11.85 11.68 3.62
N THR A 875 11.00 10.68 3.39
CA THR A 875 11.30 9.26 3.60
C THR A 875 12.54 8.79 2.83
N TRP A 876 12.63 9.18 1.56
CA TRP A 876 13.62 8.69 0.61
C TRP A 876 14.87 9.57 0.48
N LYS A 877 15.03 10.60 1.32
CA LYS A 877 16.18 11.52 1.30
C LYS A 877 17.50 10.76 1.30
N GLY A 878 18.34 11.02 0.30
CA GLY A 878 19.63 10.38 0.10
C GLY A 878 19.61 9.07 -0.70
N LEU A 879 18.43 8.57 -1.10
CA LEU A 879 18.32 7.43 -2.01
C LEU A 879 18.88 7.81 -3.39
N GLU A 880 19.78 6.99 -3.90
CA GLU A 880 20.27 7.00 -5.28
C GLU A 880 20.01 5.62 -5.88
N TYR A 881 19.23 5.58 -6.95
CA TYR A 881 18.89 4.33 -7.65
C TYR A 881 18.99 4.49 -9.16
N THR A 882 19.23 3.37 -9.84
CA THR A 882 19.30 3.29 -11.29
C THR A 882 18.24 2.32 -11.78
N GLN A 883 17.33 2.81 -12.63
CA GLN A 883 16.44 2.00 -13.46
C GLN A 883 17.21 1.56 -14.71
N TYR A 884 17.06 0.31 -15.12
CA TYR A 884 17.69 -0.22 -16.33
C TYR A 884 16.64 -0.72 -17.31
N PHE A 885 16.84 -0.41 -18.60
CA PHE A 885 16.05 -0.89 -19.72
C PHE A 885 17.00 -1.46 -20.77
N ALA A 886 16.96 -2.78 -21.02
CA ALA A 886 18.00 -3.47 -21.80
C ALA A 886 17.45 -4.35 -22.94
N LEU A 887 18.17 -4.37 -24.06
CA LEU A 887 17.86 -5.13 -25.26
C LEU A 887 19.00 -6.10 -25.62
N LEU A 888 18.62 -7.26 -26.16
CA LEU A 888 19.50 -8.09 -26.99
C LEU A 888 19.41 -7.63 -28.46
N PRO A 889 20.49 -7.73 -29.27
CA PRO A 889 20.44 -7.39 -30.70
C PRO A 889 19.39 -8.23 -31.44
N GLY A 890 18.45 -7.59 -32.14
CA GLY A 890 17.47 -8.26 -33.00
C GLY A 890 16.53 -9.24 -32.30
N VAL A 891 16.38 -9.20 -30.98
CA VAL A 891 15.42 -10.02 -30.21
C VAL A 891 14.28 -9.15 -29.72
N PRO A 892 13.00 -9.55 -29.87
CA PRO A 892 11.87 -8.73 -29.44
C PRO A 892 11.57 -8.90 -27.94
N ILE A 893 12.57 -8.64 -27.09
CA ILE A 893 12.48 -8.68 -25.63
C ILE A 893 13.16 -7.44 -25.04
N LEU A 894 12.43 -6.77 -24.15
CA LEU A 894 12.94 -5.73 -23.25
C LEU A 894 13.04 -6.30 -21.83
N ALA A 895 14.22 -6.29 -21.24
CA ALA A 895 14.44 -6.59 -19.83
C ALA A 895 14.49 -5.30 -19.01
N HIS A 896 13.91 -5.29 -17.80
CA HIS A 896 13.94 -4.13 -16.91
C HIS A 896 14.11 -4.49 -15.42
N TRP A 897 14.91 -3.71 -14.70
CA TRP A 897 15.16 -3.87 -13.25
C TRP A 897 15.63 -2.56 -12.61
N VAL A 898 15.78 -2.56 -11.28
CA VAL A 898 16.30 -1.44 -10.49
C VAL A 898 17.47 -1.90 -9.61
N LYS A 899 18.49 -1.05 -9.47
CA LYS A 899 19.62 -1.21 -8.56
C LYS A 899 19.71 0.00 -7.65
N VAL A 900 19.88 -0.20 -6.35
CA VAL A 900 20.18 0.86 -5.39
C VAL A 900 21.69 1.09 -5.39
N ILE A 901 22.11 2.32 -5.64
CA ILE A 901 23.51 2.76 -5.59
C ILE A 901 23.83 3.24 -4.17
N ASN A 902 22.90 3.98 -3.55
CA ASN A 902 22.98 4.43 -2.17
C ASN A 902 21.57 4.42 -1.56
N ALA A 903 21.39 3.87 -0.36
CA ALA A 903 20.10 3.84 0.33
C ALA A 903 19.83 5.11 1.16
N GLY A 904 20.73 6.10 1.18
CA GLY A 904 20.59 7.30 2.03
C GLY A 904 20.63 6.98 3.53
N GLY A 905 21.31 5.89 3.89
CA GLY A 905 21.32 5.32 5.26
C GLY A 905 20.04 4.58 5.67
N LYS A 906 19.05 4.45 4.77
CA LYS A 906 17.78 3.76 5.04
C LYS A 906 17.91 2.24 4.97
N TYR A 907 17.22 1.49 5.83
CA TYR A 907 17.07 0.03 5.65
C TYR A 907 15.93 -0.30 4.67
N LEU A 908 16.14 -1.29 3.80
CA LEU A 908 15.21 -1.60 2.69
C LEU A 908 14.27 -2.79 2.96
N LEU A 909 14.44 -3.50 4.08
CA LEU A 909 13.91 -4.85 4.31
C LEU A 909 12.38 -5.01 4.11
N ASN A 910 11.61 -3.94 4.37
CA ASN A 910 10.14 -3.93 4.31
C ASN A 910 9.58 -2.99 3.22
N GLU A 911 10.44 -2.39 2.40
CA GLU A 911 10.06 -1.39 1.39
C GLU A 911 9.72 -2.04 0.04
N LYS A 912 9.12 -1.28 -0.89
CA LYS A 912 8.75 -1.76 -2.24
C LYS A 912 9.21 -0.86 -3.37
N TRP A 913 9.33 -1.45 -4.56
CA TRP A 913 9.34 -0.76 -5.85
C TRP A 913 7.99 -0.97 -6.55
N ILE A 914 7.45 0.09 -7.14
CA ILE A 914 6.25 0.07 -7.98
C ILE A 914 6.68 0.37 -9.42
N THR A 915 6.31 -0.50 -10.36
CA THR A 915 6.49 -0.31 -11.80
C THR A 915 5.13 -0.05 -12.44
N ASP A 916 4.99 1.07 -13.15
CA ASP A 916 3.76 1.40 -13.89
C ASP A 916 4.08 1.42 -15.39
N ILE A 917 3.15 0.92 -16.21
CA ILE A 917 3.23 0.87 -17.67
C ILE A 917 1.88 1.33 -18.25
N PHE A 918 1.83 2.48 -18.90
CA PHE A 918 0.64 2.97 -19.60
C PHE A 918 0.67 2.59 -21.07
N LEU A 919 -0.42 2.04 -21.59
CA LEU A 919 -0.51 1.45 -22.92
C LEU A 919 -1.61 2.11 -23.76
N SER A 920 -1.29 2.42 -25.02
CA SER A 920 -2.25 2.89 -26.02
C SER A 920 -2.31 2.01 -27.27
N GLY A 921 -1.18 1.45 -27.71
CA GLY A 921 -1.07 0.85 -29.05
C GLY A 921 -1.41 1.83 -30.20
N GLY A 922 -1.38 3.14 -29.93
CA GLY A 922 -1.90 4.23 -30.77
C GLY A 922 -3.40 4.54 -30.60
N SER A 923 -4.17 3.71 -29.90
CA SER A 923 -5.59 3.95 -29.57
C SER A 923 -6.11 2.88 -28.59
N LEU A 924 -6.56 3.29 -27.40
CA LEU A 924 -7.06 2.39 -26.34
C LEU A 924 -8.15 1.43 -26.83
N LYS A 925 -9.07 1.91 -27.69
CA LYS A 925 -10.18 1.12 -28.27
C LYS A 925 -9.74 0.06 -29.27
N ASP A 926 -8.45 -0.03 -29.53
CA ASP A 926 -7.83 -1.06 -30.37
C ASP A 926 -7.01 -2.08 -29.56
N LEU A 927 -6.89 -1.94 -28.23
CA LEU A 927 -6.17 -2.88 -27.36
C LEU A 927 -7.09 -3.87 -26.63
N LYS A 928 -6.68 -5.13 -26.57
CA LYS A 928 -7.36 -6.21 -25.83
C LYS A 928 -6.40 -6.96 -24.91
N LEU A 929 -6.71 -6.99 -23.62
CA LEU A 929 -6.10 -7.89 -22.64
C LEU A 929 -6.78 -9.26 -22.74
N THR A 930 -6.03 -10.31 -23.07
CA THR A 930 -6.52 -11.69 -22.99
C THR A 930 -5.90 -12.40 -21.80
N LEU A 931 -6.75 -12.81 -20.86
CA LEU A 931 -6.40 -13.67 -19.74
C LEU A 931 -6.66 -15.13 -20.12
N SER A 932 -5.77 -16.04 -19.71
CA SER A 932 -5.92 -17.49 -19.93
C SER A 932 -6.12 -18.19 -18.60
N ASP A 933 -7.30 -18.76 -18.37
CA ASP A 933 -7.72 -19.23 -17.04
C ASP A 933 -8.57 -20.52 -17.14
N LYS A 934 -8.24 -21.54 -16.33
CA LYS A 934 -8.75 -22.94 -16.42
C LYS A 934 -8.74 -23.57 -17.83
N GLY A 935 -8.02 -22.98 -18.80
CA GLY A 935 -8.00 -23.37 -20.20
C GLY A 935 -9.01 -22.64 -21.10
N ALA A 936 -9.83 -21.75 -20.55
CA ALA A 936 -10.58 -20.75 -21.31
C ALA A 936 -9.72 -19.50 -21.55
N GLU A 937 -10.05 -18.74 -22.59
CA GLU A 937 -9.47 -17.40 -22.82
C GLU A 937 -10.57 -16.34 -22.75
N SER A 938 -10.42 -15.37 -21.86
CA SER A 938 -11.31 -14.22 -21.72
C SER A 938 -10.61 -12.96 -22.23
N ALA A 939 -11.21 -12.29 -23.21
CA ALA A 939 -10.64 -11.12 -23.87
C ALA A 939 -11.41 -9.84 -23.53
N TYR A 940 -10.75 -8.92 -22.84
CA TYR A 940 -11.28 -7.67 -22.32
C TYR A 940 -10.81 -6.49 -23.18
N GLN A 941 -11.71 -5.55 -23.48
CA GLN A 941 -11.48 -4.46 -24.44
C GLN A 941 -11.21 -3.13 -23.71
N ALA A 942 -10.02 -2.55 -23.90
CA ALA A 942 -9.69 -1.25 -23.33
C ALA A 942 -10.46 -0.11 -24.02
N GLY A 943 -10.62 1.03 -23.33
CA GLY A 943 -11.32 2.21 -23.84
C GLY A 943 -12.85 2.10 -23.82
N VAL A 944 -13.44 1.17 -23.05
CA VAL A 944 -14.89 0.87 -23.05
C VAL A 944 -15.57 1.14 -21.71
N GLU A 945 -15.12 0.51 -20.63
CA GLU A 945 -15.65 0.64 -19.26
C GLU A 945 -14.53 0.47 -18.24
N GLU A 946 -14.79 0.71 -16.96
CA GLU A 946 -13.83 0.51 -15.87
C GLU A 946 -13.70 -0.98 -15.50
N GLN A 947 -12.48 -1.51 -15.53
CA GLN A 947 -12.16 -2.90 -15.21
C GLN A 947 -10.81 -3.01 -14.50
N SER A 948 -10.77 -3.75 -13.39
CA SER A 948 -9.55 -3.99 -12.59
C SER A 948 -9.22 -5.48 -12.57
N PHE A 949 -7.96 -5.83 -12.83
CA PHE A 949 -7.47 -7.19 -12.97
C PHE A 949 -6.30 -7.47 -12.02
N VAL A 950 -6.41 -8.55 -11.25
CA VAL A 950 -5.33 -9.08 -10.42
C VAL A 950 -4.65 -10.26 -11.11
N ASN A 951 -3.34 -10.43 -10.88
CA ASN A 951 -2.52 -11.53 -11.39
C ASN A 951 -2.60 -11.75 -12.92
N ILE A 952 -2.24 -10.73 -13.71
CA ILE A 952 -2.20 -10.84 -15.19
C ILE A 952 -0.99 -11.63 -15.73
N ASN A 953 -0.25 -12.38 -14.91
CA ASN A 953 1.06 -12.92 -15.29
C ASN A 953 1.01 -13.88 -16.49
N GLY A 954 1.75 -13.55 -17.55
CA GLY A 954 1.77 -14.35 -18.78
C GLY A 954 0.54 -14.17 -19.68
N SER A 955 -0.34 -13.22 -19.36
CA SER A 955 -1.42 -12.77 -20.24
C SER A 955 -0.86 -12.05 -21.47
N ARG A 956 -1.64 -12.02 -22.56
CA ARG A 956 -1.29 -11.27 -23.76
C ARG A 956 -2.11 -9.99 -23.88
N ILE A 957 -1.44 -8.92 -24.28
CA ILE A 957 -2.06 -7.67 -24.71
C ILE A 957 -1.90 -7.62 -26.24
N SER A 958 -3.01 -7.52 -26.95
CA SER A 958 -3.08 -7.65 -28.40
C SER A 958 -3.83 -6.48 -29.00
N SER A 959 -3.68 -6.23 -30.30
CA SER A 959 -4.44 -5.18 -30.98
C SER A 959 -5.35 -5.68 -32.09
N SER A 960 -6.51 -5.04 -32.27
CA SER A 960 -7.39 -5.18 -33.45
C SER A 960 -6.68 -4.86 -34.77
N ARG A 961 -5.63 -4.02 -34.76
CA ARG A 961 -4.98 -3.47 -35.96
C ARG A 961 -3.73 -4.23 -36.44
N SER A 962 -3.24 -5.23 -35.71
CA SER A 962 -2.09 -6.04 -36.14
C SER A 962 -2.13 -7.46 -35.55
N SER A 963 -1.29 -8.36 -36.08
CA SER A 963 -1.09 -9.71 -35.55
C SER A 963 -0.37 -9.75 -34.19
N GLU A 964 0.14 -8.60 -33.73
CA GLU A 964 1.18 -8.48 -32.71
C GLU A 964 0.61 -8.59 -31.29
N LYS A 965 1.40 -9.18 -30.40
CA LYS A 965 1.06 -9.46 -29.00
C LYS A 965 2.22 -9.07 -28.09
N MET A 966 1.94 -8.20 -27.15
CA MET A 966 2.80 -7.85 -26.01
C MET A 966 2.49 -8.79 -24.85
N TYR A 967 3.53 -9.32 -24.21
CA TYR A 967 3.43 -10.11 -22.97
C TYR A 967 4.20 -9.40 -21.87
N VAL A 968 3.58 -9.25 -20.69
CA VAL A 968 4.24 -8.69 -19.49
C VAL A 968 4.48 -9.83 -18.50
N MET A 969 5.75 -10.05 -18.15
CA MET A 969 6.18 -11.10 -17.23
C MET A 969 6.56 -10.53 -15.87
N LYS A 970 6.01 -11.11 -14.79
CA LYS A 970 6.43 -10.76 -13.42
C LYS A 970 7.91 -11.08 -13.20
N SER A 971 8.59 -10.32 -12.34
CA SER A 971 9.92 -10.72 -11.84
C SER A 971 9.80 -11.76 -10.73
N LYS A 972 10.88 -12.49 -10.41
CA LYS A 972 10.90 -13.47 -9.30
C LYS A 972 10.55 -12.88 -7.92
N ASP A 973 10.76 -11.59 -7.74
CA ASP A 973 10.52 -10.82 -6.51
C ASP A 973 9.26 -9.93 -6.58
N THR A 974 8.47 -10.05 -7.65
CA THR A 974 7.16 -9.41 -7.79
C THR A 974 6.16 -10.04 -6.80
N GLU A 975 5.58 -9.21 -5.93
CA GLU A 975 4.48 -9.59 -5.05
C GLU A 975 3.12 -9.43 -5.75
N PHE A 976 2.97 -8.41 -6.60
CA PHE A 976 1.72 -8.10 -7.31
C PHE A 976 1.99 -7.73 -8.77
N LEU A 977 1.17 -8.23 -9.70
CA LEU A 977 1.13 -7.82 -11.10
C LEU A 977 -0.33 -7.77 -11.56
N GLY A 978 -0.83 -6.57 -11.85
CA GLY A 978 -2.23 -6.33 -12.23
C GLY A 978 -2.37 -5.41 -13.44
N ALA A 979 -3.61 -5.20 -13.85
CA ALA A 979 -3.98 -4.19 -14.84
C ALA A 979 -5.20 -3.39 -14.40
N TYR A 980 -5.26 -2.14 -14.83
CA TYR A 980 -6.43 -1.28 -14.71
C TYR A 980 -6.78 -0.73 -16.11
N MET A 981 -8.06 -0.79 -16.48
CA MET A 981 -8.57 -0.35 -17.78
C MET A 981 -9.78 0.55 -17.58
N SER A 982 -9.89 1.61 -18.39
CA SER A 982 -11.04 2.52 -18.38
C SER A 982 -11.32 3.09 -19.78
N LYS A 983 -12.24 4.07 -19.84
CA LYS A 983 -12.46 4.91 -21.04
C LYS A 983 -11.26 5.82 -21.38
N GLU A 984 -10.36 6.10 -20.43
CA GLU A 984 -9.28 7.10 -20.57
C GLU A 984 -7.85 6.52 -20.50
N ALA A 985 -7.66 5.31 -19.96
CA ALA A 985 -6.35 4.69 -19.80
C ALA A 985 -6.39 3.16 -19.81
N PHE A 986 -5.21 2.57 -20.04
CA PHE A 986 -4.88 1.19 -19.73
C PHE A 986 -3.51 1.21 -19.05
N GLU A 987 -3.48 0.86 -17.76
CA GLU A 987 -2.30 0.75 -16.91
C GLU A 987 -2.01 -0.73 -16.62
N VAL A 988 -0.74 -1.11 -16.62
CA VAL A 988 -0.24 -2.36 -16.05
C VAL A 988 0.72 -2.00 -14.92
N ILE A 989 0.48 -2.56 -13.72
CA ILE A 989 1.16 -2.20 -12.48
C ILE A 989 1.82 -3.43 -11.84
N SER A 990 3.05 -3.28 -11.36
CA SER A 990 3.83 -4.34 -10.70
C SER A 990 4.49 -3.85 -9.42
N GLU A 991 4.18 -4.48 -8.28
CA GLU A 991 4.89 -4.27 -7.01
C GLU A 991 5.91 -5.38 -6.77
N ARG A 992 7.12 -5.02 -6.32
CA ARG A 992 8.17 -5.96 -5.90
C ARG A 992 8.89 -5.46 -4.64
N LYS A 993 9.46 -6.37 -3.84
CA LYS A 993 10.23 -5.99 -2.65
C LYS A 993 11.45 -5.14 -3.01
N ALA A 994 11.80 -4.19 -2.14
CA ALA A 994 13.02 -3.42 -2.28
C ALA A 994 14.23 -4.19 -1.76
N GLY A 995 15.28 -4.23 -2.57
CA GLY A 995 16.60 -4.70 -2.19
C GLY A 995 17.69 -3.91 -2.93
N PRO A 996 18.97 -4.17 -2.66
CA PRO A 996 20.08 -3.53 -3.36
C PRO A 996 20.05 -3.74 -4.89
N LEU A 997 19.47 -4.85 -5.33
CA LEU A 997 19.25 -5.18 -6.74
C LEU A 997 17.95 -5.98 -6.86
N ALA A 998 16.98 -5.46 -7.62
CA ALA A 998 15.75 -6.18 -7.94
C ALA A 998 15.98 -7.19 -9.08
N LYS A 999 15.18 -8.26 -9.11
CA LYS A 999 15.20 -9.23 -10.22
C LYS A 999 14.52 -8.63 -11.46
N PRO A 1000 14.95 -8.99 -12.67
CA PRO A 1000 14.39 -8.44 -13.89
C PRO A 1000 12.95 -8.90 -14.13
N GLY A 1001 12.12 -7.97 -14.58
CA GLY A 1001 10.90 -8.25 -15.33
C GLY A 1001 11.19 -8.21 -16.83
N PHE A 1002 10.27 -8.74 -17.64
CA PHE A 1002 10.45 -8.83 -19.09
C PHE A 1002 9.17 -8.46 -19.83
N ILE A 1003 9.33 -7.71 -20.92
CA ILE A 1003 8.30 -7.45 -21.92
C ILE A 1003 8.72 -8.17 -23.21
N VAL A 1004 7.81 -8.97 -23.78
CA VAL A 1004 8.07 -9.81 -24.96
C VAL A 1004 7.06 -9.47 -26.06
N PHE A 1005 7.50 -9.36 -27.30
CA PHE A 1005 6.63 -9.14 -28.46
C PHE A 1005 6.75 -10.26 -29.51
N ASP A 1006 5.63 -10.84 -29.92
CA ASP A 1006 5.57 -11.79 -31.05
C ASP A 1006 4.21 -11.72 -31.75
N GLU A 1007 4.09 -12.30 -32.94
CA GLU A 1007 2.83 -12.43 -33.67
C GLU A 1007 2.09 -13.74 -33.34
N ARG A 1008 2.80 -14.72 -32.77
CA ARG A 1008 2.26 -16.01 -32.30
C ARG A 1008 1.67 -15.87 -30.90
N SER A 1009 0.65 -16.68 -30.60
CA SER A 1009 0.21 -16.88 -29.22
C SER A 1009 1.12 -17.91 -28.53
N PHE A 1010 1.77 -17.50 -27.43
CA PHE A 1010 2.43 -18.38 -26.48
C PHE A 1010 1.54 -18.65 -25.26
N GLU A 1011 1.73 -19.82 -24.64
CA GLU A 1011 1.26 -20.08 -23.27
C GLU A 1011 2.20 -19.35 -22.29
N GLY A 1012 1.67 -18.51 -21.40
CA GLY A 1012 2.48 -17.63 -20.54
C GLY A 1012 3.58 -18.34 -19.75
N LYS A 1013 3.35 -19.60 -19.33
CA LYS A 1013 4.34 -20.47 -18.66
C LYS A 1013 5.65 -20.63 -19.44
N MET A 1014 5.60 -20.63 -20.77
CA MET A 1014 6.78 -20.80 -21.63
C MET A 1014 7.76 -19.63 -21.49
N LEU A 1015 7.27 -18.45 -21.10
CA LEU A 1015 8.08 -17.26 -20.89
C LEU A 1015 8.76 -17.24 -19.50
N ASN A 1016 8.36 -18.11 -18.57
CA ASN A 1016 8.98 -18.20 -17.22
C ASN A 1016 10.48 -18.51 -17.28
N LYS A 1017 10.99 -19.12 -18.37
CA LYS A 1017 12.43 -19.37 -18.56
C LYS A 1017 13.27 -18.09 -18.67
N LEU A 1018 12.66 -16.96 -19.03
CA LEU A 1018 13.33 -15.65 -19.00
C LEU A 1018 13.80 -15.30 -17.58
N HIS A 1019 13.14 -15.80 -16.53
CA HIS A 1019 13.54 -15.57 -15.15
C HIS A 1019 14.90 -16.22 -14.78
N TYR A 1020 15.50 -17.06 -15.62
CA TYR A 1020 16.88 -17.54 -15.39
C TYR A 1020 17.95 -16.53 -15.83
N LEU A 1021 17.58 -15.51 -16.64
CA LEU A 1021 18.43 -14.38 -16.99
C LEU A 1021 18.41 -13.38 -15.82
N GLU A 1022 19.52 -13.29 -15.08
CA GLU A 1022 19.65 -12.37 -13.94
C GLU A 1022 20.90 -11.49 -14.09
N PHE A 1023 20.73 -10.18 -13.88
CA PHE A 1023 21.81 -9.19 -13.95
C PHE A 1023 22.50 -9.03 -12.58
N ARG A 1024 23.61 -8.28 -12.51
CA ARG A 1024 24.46 -8.11 -11.31
C ARG A 1024 24.73 -6.65 -10.96
#